data_AF-A0A1W9TM67-F1
#
_entry.id   AF-A0A1W9TM67-F1
#
_cell.length_a   1.000
_cell.length_b   1.000
_cell.length_c   1.000
_cell.angle_alpha   90.00
_cell.angle_beta   90.00
_cell.angle_gamma   90.00
#
_symmetry.space_group_name_H-M   'P 1'
#
loop_
_entity.id
_entity.type
_entity.pdbx_description
1 polymer ?
#
loop_
_entity_poly.entity_id
_entity_poly.type
_entity_poly.pdbx_seq_one_letter_code
_entity_poly.pdbx_strand_id
1 'polypeptide(L)'
;MKNNKIEIVRAKKMGFCFGVKEALKLTEEIIKKEVNKRIFMLGMLVHNKEVINELKEKNVEVLEEMELENINENDVVIIRAHGVEKKIYERLEKKKVKIYDAACVFVKKSRNMLQKYEGAGYKIIFIGDKNHPEVKGIVSYGVKVIVISNKNNLMKFVENDKDKKYFILAQTTLNKNYYNEIQEYVKKNMKNSIVGDTICGATYERQIAVEDLAKNVEMMLIVGGYNSSNTKKLYNISKKINDKSYHIETEKDLELEWLKDIKKIGITAGASTPAKSIKGIEQKIKEATMSETMDFEKMLENYLPDNIEKGEVKKGIILRKDREYGYLDLGTKGEGKVDAREIEDNEVGDEIEVLIITTADESEDFMKVSRRAVELKLNWEKLQELKESDEKINGKIVRKVKGGYIVDILKYNSFMPGSLSGFGKEEEPLGKEITVKIKDIQDGKRKKIVVSRKAVEMQNVEEELNKINEDDVVEGIVNDVLAFGVSLKVGSISGFVHISEIAWKRVDNLEEKYNVGDTVSAKVISINKAKKSLKLSIKQLKEDPWTNLEEKYPLESEVVGKVVRIEKYGAFIELEEGIEGLLHISDFSWSQKMKSVKNYVKLNDEIKVKIIELDEKSKKMKLSLKALAENPWETVETKYAIGTEHEGTIVEIKDFGIFVELEKDMDAFVHISDLEWNNPSIENFKKEEKVKVKIIEINKEERKIKAGIKQLTKSPLEEVFEKYSEGDIIKRKIISIANFGIFVELEKGIDGMIHISEASKEFVKNLEEKYKVGDEVEAKIIMMDEESKKIKLSIKEIEMQEEKKEEEELLEKYSNNEK
;
A
#
# COMPACT_ATOMS: atom_id res chain seq x y z
N MET A 1 22.92 41.36 -41.78
CA MET A 1 21.52 41.37 -41.31
C MET A 1 21.41 40.49 -40.06
N LYS A 2 20.57 40.83 -39.08
CA LYS A 2 20.50 40.11 -37.79
C LYS A 2 19.81 38.75 -38.00
N ASN A 3 20.46 37.66 -37.60
CA ASN A 3 19.85 36.33 -37.47
C ASN A 3 18.54 36.43 -36.69
N ASN A 4 17.39 36.29 -37.37
CA ASN A 4 16.06 36.27 -36.75
C ASN A 4 15.81 34.89 -36.12
N LYS A 5 16.61 34.52 -35.11
CA LYS A 5 16.42 33.26 -34.40
C LYS A 5 15.28 33.41 -33.40
N ILE A 6 14.13 32.80 -33.69
CA ILE A 6 12.98 32.77 -32.80
C ILE A 6 13.29 31.89 -31.57
N GLU A 7 13.21 32.46 -30.37
CA GLU A 7 13.32 31.75 -29.11
C GLU A 7 11.96 31.13 -28.73
N ILE A 8 11.90 29.80 -28.66
CA ILE A 8 10.70 29.07 -28.23
C ILE A 8 10.83 28.76 -26.73
N VAL A 9 9.89 29.28 -25.93
CA VAL A 9 9.82 29.07 -24.48
C VAL A 9 8.58 28.24 -24.13
N ARG A 10 8.79 27.08 -23.52
CA ARG A 10 7.70 26.21 -23.06
C ARG A 10 7.20 26.64 -21.69
N ALA A 11 5.90 26.54 -21.46
CA ALA A 11 5.34 26.70 -20.12
C ALA A 11 5.94 25.64 -19.16
N LYS A 12 6.28 26.07 -17.94
CA LYS A 12 6.85 25.19 -16.88
C LYS A 12 5.99 23.95 -16.60
N LYS A 13 4.68 24.03 -16.87
CA LYS A 13 3.70 22.93 -16.75
C LYS A 13 2.80 22.90 -17.99
N MET A 14 2.92 21.88 -18.82
CA MET A 14 2.09 21.69 -20.03
C MET A 14 1.90 20.21 -20.41
N GLY A 15 0.90 19.92 -21.24
CA GLY A 15 0.58 18.56 -21.73
C GLY A 15 -0.17 17.70 -20.72
N PHE A 16 -0.19 16.37 -20.94
CA PHE A 16 -0.92 15.41 -20.08
C PHE A 16 -0.63 15.59 -18.59
N CYS A 17 -1.67 15.44 -17.76
CA CYS A 17 -1.49 15.44 -16.30
C CYS A 17 -0.71 14.19 -15.86
N PHE A 18 -0.13 14.24 -14.65
CA PHE A 18 0.59 13.11 -14.07
C PHE A 18 -0.23 11.81 -14.12
N GLY A 19 -1.50 11.85 -13.75
CA GLY A 19 -2.38 10.68 -13.78
C GLY A 19 -2.58 10.06 -15.17
N VAL A 20 -2.69 10.88 -16.22
CA VAL A 20 -2.82 10.40 -17.60
C VAL A 20 -1.49 9.84 -18.12
N LYS A 21 -0.36 10.46 -17.78
CA LYS A 21 0.97 9.94 -18.14
C LYS A 21 1.24 8.57 -17.52
N GLU A 22 0.93 8.41 -16.24
CA GLU A 22 1.04 7.13 -15.54
C GLU A 22 0.10 6.08 -16.14
N ALA A 23 -1.14 6.46 -16.46
CA ALA A 23 -2.09 5.54 -17.09
C ALA A 23 -1.62 5.08 -18.48
N LEU A 24 -1.07 5.98 -19.29
CA LEU A 24 -0.46 5.63 -20.59
C LEU A 24 0.74 4.70 -20.41
N LYS A 25 1.66 5.02 -19.49
CA LYS A 25 2.83 4.19 -19.21
C LYS A 25 2.44 2.79 -18.74
N LEU A 26 1.49 2.70 -17.82
CA LEU A 26 0.96 1.42 -17.35
C LEU A 26 0.30 0.64 -18.50
N THR A 27 -0.45 1.31 -19.37
CA THR A 27 -1.03 0.68 -20.56
C THR A 27 0.06 0.11 -21.47
N GLU A 28 1.13 0.86 -21.74
CA GLU A 28 2.26 0.38 -22.54
C GLU A 28 3.00 -0.81 -21.89
N GLU A 29 3.15 -0.82 -20.58
CA GLU A 29 3.72 -1.95 -19.83
C GLU A 29 2.82 -3.20 -19.91
N ILE A 30 1.49 -3.02 -19.83
CA ILE A 30 0.53 -4.12 -19.96
C ILE A 30 0.54 -4.70 -21.37
N ILE A 31 0.60 -3.87 -22.41
CA ILE A 31 0.72 -4.32 -23.81
C ILE A 31 1.96 -5.21 -23.98
N LYS A 32 3.10 -4.81 -23.40
CA LYS A 32 4.34 -5.61 -23.45
C LYS A 32 4.26 -6.90 -22.65
N LYS A 33 3.49 -6.91 -21.56
CA LYS A 33 3.38 -8.06 -20.65
C LYS A 33 2.38 -9.11 -21.13
N GLU A 34 1.29 -8.69 -21.76
CA GLU A 34 0.16 -9.55 -22.14
C GLU A 34 0.04 -9.69 -23.67
N VAL A 35 1.13 -10.07 -24.33
CA VAL A 35 1.30 -10.07 -25.81
C VAL A 35 0.23 -10.89 -26.55
N ASN A 36 -0.32 -11.94 -25.94
CA ASN A 36 -1.27 -12.86 -26.57
C ASN A 36 -2.71 -12.75 -26.05
N LYS A 37 -3.07 -11.63 -25.41
CA LYS A 37 -4.42 -11.42 -24.88
C LYS A 37 -5.09 -10.22 -25.53
N ARG A 38 -6.42 -10.24 -25.57
CA ARG A 38 -7.20 -9.08 -25.96
C ARG A 38 -7.21 -8.09 -24.80
N ILE A 39 -6.77 -6.87 -25.07
CA ILE A 39 -6.67 -5.81 -24.08
C ILE A 39 -7.78 -4.81 -24.36
N PHE A 40 -8.67 -4.65 -23.40
CA PHE A 40 -9.77 -3.70 -23.44
C PHE A 40 -9.49 -2.55 -22.47
N MET A 41 -9.81 -1.34 -22.90
CA MET A 41 -9.74 -0.13 -22.10
C MET A 41 -11.15 0.37 -21.84
N LEU A 42 -11.54 0.43 -20.56
CA LEU A 42 -12.90 0.78 -20.18
C LEU A 42 -13.10 2.31 -20.25
N GLY A 43 -13.71 2.74 -21.36
CA GLY A 43 -13.86 4.13 -21.78
C GLY A 43 -12.56 4.77 -22.26
N MET A 44 -12.67 5.97 -22.84
CA MET A 44 -11.51 6.70 -23.35
C MET A 44 -10.57 7.13 -22.21
N LEU A 45 -9.27 6.77 -22.29
CA LEU A 45 -8.23 7.19 -21.33
C LEU A 45 -7.88 8.67 -21.48
N VAL A 46 -7.95 9.20 -22.70
CA VAL A 46 -7.94 10.63 -23.01
C VAL A 46 -8.95 10.93 -24.11
N HIS A 47 -9.61 12.08 -24.05
CA HIS A 47 -10.47 12.58 -25.13
C HIS A 47 -9.64 13.12 -26.31
N ASN A 48 -8.72 12.31 -26.83
CA ASN A 48 -7.90 12.62 -27.99
C ASN A 48 -7.95 11.44 -28.97
N LYS A 49 -8.40 11.72 -30.19
CA LYS A 49 -8.62 10.68 -31.22
C LYS A 49 -7.30 10.05 -31.69
N GLU A 50 -6.22 10.82 -31.79
CA GLU A 50 -4.90 10.31 -32.23
C GLU A 50 -4.37 9.28 -31.24
N VAL A 51 -4.40 9.58 -29.95
CA VAL A 51 -3.92 8.65 -28.90
C VAL A 51 -4.74 7.36 -28.89
N ILE A 52 -6.05 7.46 -29.13
CA ILE A 52 -6.92 6.28 -29.18
C ILE A 52 -6.60 5.43 -30.41
N ASN A 53 -6.33 6.04 -31.56
CA ASN A 53 -5.94 5.32 -32.76
C ASN A 53 -4.59 4.62 -32.56
N GLU A 54 -3.60 5.28 -31.96
CA GLU A 54 -2.31 4.67 -31.63
C GLU A 54 -2.46 3.48 -30.66
N LEU A 55 -3.38 3.56 -29.69
CA LEU A 55 -3.68 2.45 -28.79
C LEU A 55 -4.36 1.29 -29.53
N LYS A 56 -5.28 1.58 -30.45
CA LYS A 56 -5.92 0.56 -31.31
C LYS A 56 -4.92 -0.16 -32.21
N GLU A 57 -3.98 0.58 -32.80
CA GLU A 57 -2.87 0.00 -33.57
C GLU A 57 -1.98 -0.93 -32.73
N LYS A 58 -1.88 -0.67 -31.42
CA LYS A 58 -1.17 -1.50 -30.44
C LYS A 58 -2.05 -2.58 -29.77
N ASN A 59 -3.14 -3.00 -30.41
CA ASN A 59 -4.04 -4.06 -29.93
C ASN A 59 -4.80 -3.73 -28.63
N VAL A 60 -5.10 -2.45 -28.39
CA VAL A 60 -5.96 -2.01 -27.27
C VAL A 60 -7.29 -1.49 -27.83
N GLU A 61 -8.37 -2.20 -27.55
CA GLU A 61 -9.72 -1.79 -27.93
C GLU A 61 -10.37 -0.95 -26.83
N VAL A 62 -11.08 0.10 -27.20
CA VAL A 62 -11.86 0.91 -26.25
C VAL A 62 -13.23 0.29 -26.13
N LEU A 63 -13.62 -0.05 -24.90
CA LEU A 63 -14.90 -0.67 -24.57
C LEU A 63 -15.76 0.32 -23.78
N GLU A 64 -17.01 0.49 -24.18
CA GLU A 64 -17.97 1.28 -23.40
C GLU A 64 -18.58 0.47 -22.26
N GLU A 65 -19.08 1.15 -21.23
CA GLU A 65 -19.62 0.49 -20.02
C GLU A 65 -20.85 -0.41 -20.31
N MET A 66 -21.51 -0.20 -21.45
CA MET A 66 -22.65 -1.00 -21.91
C MET A 66 -22.23 -2.30 -22.61
N GLU A 67 -20.98 -2.40 -23.07
CA GLU A 67 -20.45 -3.52 -23.86
C GLU A 67 -19.69 -4.54 -23.01
N LEU A 68 -19.74 -4.40 -21.68
CA LEU A 68 -19.10 -5.30 -20.71
C LEU A 68 -19.49 -6.78 -20.90
N GLU A 69 -20.63 -7.05 -21.55
CA GLU A 69 -21.10 -8.40 -21.85
C GLU A 69 -20.17 -9.14 -22.82
N ASN A 70 -19.48 -8.42 -23.71
CA ASN A 70 -18.63 -8.98 -24.78
C ASN A 70 -17.23 -9.43 -24.31
N ILE A 71 -16.93 -9.31 -23.01
CA ILE A 71 -15.63 -9.66 -22.41
C ILE A 71 -15.64 -11.11 -21.87
N ASN A 72 -14.57 -11.84 -22.17
CA ASN A 72 -14.29 -13.22 -21.74
C ASN A 72 -13.28 -13.25 -20.58
N GLU A 73 -13.24 -14.36 -19.83
CA GLU A 73 -12.38 -14.55 -18.64
C GLU A 73 -10.88 -14.37 -18.91
N ASN A 74 -10.41 -14.70 -20.11
CA ASN A 74 -9.00 -14.54 -20.51
C ASN A 74 -8.62 -13.13 -20.97
N ASP A 75 -9.58 -12.21 -21.06
CA ASP A 75 -9.31 -10.84 -21.51
C ASP A 75 -8.73 -9.97 -20.38
N VAL A 76 -8.03 -8.93 -20.78
CA VAL A 76 -7.41 -7.95 -19.88
C VAL A 76 -8.20 -6.65 -19.97
N VAL A 77 -8.59 -6.08 -18.82
CA VAL A 77 -9.35 -4.82 -18.77
C VAL A 77 -8.56 -3.77 -18.01
N ILE A 78 -8.31 -2.63 -18.66
CA ILE A 78 -7.62 -1.48 -18.09
C ILE A 78 -8.66 -0.42 -17.73
N ILE A 79 -8.70 -0.03 -16.46
CA ILE A 79 -9.55 1.06 -15.97
C ILE A 79 -8.85 2.39 -16.21
N ARG A 80 -9.55 3.34 -16.84
CA ARG A 80 -9.03 4.69 -17.13
C ARG A 80 -8.70 5.52 -15.89
N ALA A 81 -7.94 6.62 -16.08
CA ALA A 81 -7.44 7.49 -15.01
C ALA A 81 -8.52 8.11 -14.09
N HIS A 82 -9.76 8.30 -14.57
CA HIS A 82 -10.89 8.80 -13.77
C HIS A 82 -11.56 7.70 -12.91
N GLY A 83 -11.14 6.45 -13.08
CA GLY A 83 -11.76 5.30 -12.46
C GLY A 83 -13.13 4.97 -13.06
N VAL A 84 -13.76 3.93 -12.50
CA VAL A 84 -15.10 3.43 -12.86
C VAL A 84 -15.97 3.27 -11.62
N GLU A 85 -17.27 3.20 -11.79
CA GLU A 85 -18.22 2.94 -10.70
C GLU A 85 -18.01 1.56 -10.06
N LYS A 86 -18.37 1.43 -8.77
CA LYS A 86 -18.21 0.19 -8.00
C LYS A 86 -18.98 -0.98 -8.61
N LYS A 87 -20.21 -0.75 -9.08
CA LYS A 87 -21.02 -1.72 -9.83
C LYS A 87 -20.28 -2.31 -11.03
N ILE A 88 -19.52 -1.48 -11.75
CA ILE A 88 -18.79 -1.91 -12.95
C ILE A 88 -17.58 -2.73 -12.54
N TYR A 89 -16.87 -2.29 -11.51
CA TYR A 89 -15.75 -3.02 -10.93
C TYR A 89 -16.18 -4.44 -10.47
N GLU A 90 -17.28 -4.54 -9.73
CA GLU A 90 -17.85 -5.83 -9.28
C GLU A 90 -18.30 -6.73 -10.45
N ARG A 91 -18.82 -6.14 -11.55
CA ARG A 91 -19.17 -6.89 -12.76
C ARG A 91 -17.93 -7.48 -13.44
N LEU A 92 -16.84 -6.72 -13.49
CA LEU A 92 -15.57 -7.21 -14.03
C LEU A 92 -15.01 -8.35 -13.17
N GLU A 93 -15.04 -8.22 -11.83
CA GLU A 93 -14.62 -9.30 -10.92
C GLU A 93 -15.45 -10.58 -11.10
N LYS A 94 -16.77 -10.46 -11.26
CA LYS A 94 -17.66 -11.61 -11.51
C LYS A 94 -17.34 -12.33 -12.82
N LYS A 95 -16.88 -11.62 -13.84
CA LYS A 95 -16.43 -12.19 -15.12
C LYS A 95 -15.02 -12.80 -15.05
N LYS A 96 -14.34 -12.72 -13.89
CA LYS A 96 -12.99 -13.26 -13.64
C LYS A 96 -11.90 -12.75 -14.60
N VAL A 97 -12.12 -11.58 -15.19
CA VAL A 97 -11.16 -10.96 -16.10
C VAL A 97 -9.97 -10.39 -15.34
N LYS A 98 -8.84 -10.20 -16.03
CA LYS A 98 -7.66 -9.57 -15.40
C LYS A 98 -7.79 -8.06 -15.41
N ILE A 99 -8.02 -7.45 -14.25
CA ILE A 99 -8.25 -6.01 -14.11
C ILE A 99 -6.95 -5.28 -13.75
N TYR A 100 -6.61 -4.24 -14.50
CA TYR A 100 -5.54 -3.30 -14.16
C TYR A 100 -6.12 -1.90 -13.89
N ASP A 101 -6.02 -1.43 -12.65
CA ASP A 101 -6.56 -0.13 -12.25
C ASP A 101 -5.56 1.02 -12.49
N ALA A 102 -5.70 1.71 -13.63
CA ALA A 102 -4.91 2.89 -13.97
C ALA A 102 -5.49 4.20 -13.41
N ALA A 103 -6.44 4.15 -12.46
CA ALA A 103 -6.99 5.34 -11.84
C ALA A 103 -5.90 6.18 -11.15
N CYS A 104 -6.03 7.50 -11.27
CA CYS A 104 -5.07 8.45 -10.73
C CYS A 104 -4.94 8.30 -9.20
N VAL A 105 -3.73 8.51 -8.67
CA VAL A 105 -3.45 8.45 -7.23
C VAL A 105 -4.38 9.37 -6.42
N PHE A 106 -4.76 10.54 -6.96
CA PHE A 106 -5.71 11.44 -6.30
C PHE A 106 -7.13 10.88 -6.24
N VAL A 107 -7.58 10.19 -7.29
CA VAL A 107 -8.89 9.51 -7.33
C VAL A 107 -8.89 8.36 -6.32
N LYS A 108 -7.83 7.55 -6.29
CA LYS A 108 -7.65 6.47 -5.30
C LYS A 108 -7.61 7.03 -3.86
N LYS A 109 -6.89 8.14 -3.63
CA LYS A 109 -6.85 8.84 -2.34
C LYS A 109 -8.24 9.29 -1.90
N SER A 110 -9.01 9.93 -2.79
CA SER A 110 -10.38 10.37 -2.50
C SER A 110 -11.31 9.20 -2.18
N ARG A 111 -11.22 8.09 -2.93
CA ARG A 111 -11.96 6.84 -2.63
C ARG A 111 -11.61 6.28 -1.25
N ASN A 112 -10.32 6.16 -0.95
CA ASN A 112 -9.86 5.63 0.34
C ASN A 112 -10.27 6.51 1.51
N MET A 113 -10.21 7.84 1.35
CA MET A 113 -10.70 8.78 2.36
C MET A 113 -12.21 8.65 2.56
N LEU A 114 -12.97 8.56 1.47
CA LEU A 114 -14.42 8.34 1.54
C LEU A 114 -14.75 7.12 2.39
N GLN A 115 -14.18 5.96 2.06
CA GLN A 115 -14.46 4.71 2.77
C GLN A 115 -13.98 4.74 4.23
N LYS A 116 -12.79 5.31 4.48
CA LYS A 116 -12.23 5.42 5.82
C LYS A 116 -13.13 6.25 6.74
N TYR A 117 -13.59 7.41 6.28
CA TYR A 117 -14.39 8.30 7.11
C TYR A 117 -15.85 7.84 7.20
N GLU A 118 -16.40 7.20 6.16
CA GLU A 118 -17.71 6.56 6.24
C GLU A 118 -17.70 5.42 7.26
N GLY A 119 -16.64 4.58 7.28
CA GLY A 119 -16.44 3.54 8.29
C GLY A 119 -16.23 4.08 9.72
N ALA A 120 -15.74 5.32 9.86
CA ALA A 120 -15.62 6.01 11.14
C ALA A 120 -16.93 6.73 11.56
N GLY A 121 -18.03 6.53 10.83
CA GLY A 121 -19.35 7.08 11.15
C GLY A 121 -19.58 8.52 10.68
N TYR A 122 -18.73 9.06 9.80
CA TYR A 122 -18.96 10.37 9.19
C TYR A 122 -19.91 10.25 7.99
N LYS A 123 -20.85 11.19 7.86
CA LYS A 123 -21.62 11.36 6.63
C LYS A 123 -20.78 12.07 5.57
N ILE A 124 -20.81 11.57 4.34
CA ILE A 124 -19.97 12.12 3.27
C ILE A 124 -20.74 13.18 2.47
N ILE A 125 -20.14 14.36 2.33
CA ILE A 125 -20.57 15.38 1.36
C ILE A 125 -19.50 15.46 0.27
N PHE A 126 -19.89 15.30 -0.98
CA PHE A 126 -19.00 15.43 -2.13
C PHE A 126 -19.36 16.67 -2.94
N ILE A 127 -18.41 17.59 -3.11
CA ILE A 127 -18.63 18.83 -3.83
C ILE A 127 -18.10 18.71 -5.25
N GLY A 128 -18.99 18.80 -6.24
CA GLY A 128 -18.63 18.66 -7.65
C GLY A 128 -19.81 18.37 -8.55
N ASP A 129 -19.53 18.18 -9.83
CA ASP A 129 -20.55 17.83 -10.82
C ASP A 129 -20.91 16.34 -10.71
N LYS A 130 -22.17 16.05 -10.36
CA LYS A 130 -22.72 14.69 -10.25
C LYS A 130 -22.60 13.89 -11.55
N ASN A 131 -22.57 14.55 -12.70
CA ASN A 131 -22.47 13.90 -13.99
C ASN A 131 -21.03 13.59 -14.42
N HIS A 132 -20.03 14.15 -13.73
CA HIS A 132 -18.63 13.98 -14.12
C HIS A 132 -18.15 12.53 -13.84
N PRO A 133 -17.45 11.86 -14.78
CA PRO A 133 -17.04 10.45 -14.63
C PRO A 133 -16.24 10.18 -13.36
N GLU A 134 -15.30 11.06 -13.00
CA GLU A 134 -14.53 10.97 -11.74
C GLU A 134 -15.41 10.99 -10.50
N VAL A 135 -16.45 11.84 -10.48
CA VAL A 135 -17.34 12.00 -9.33
C VAL A 135 -18.18 10.74 -9.18
N LYS A 136 -18.77 10.24 -10.27
CA LYS A 136 -19.51 8.96 -10.28
C LYS A 136 -18.63 7.82 -9.77
N GLY A 137 -17.41 7.73 -10.29
CA GLY A 137 -16.42 6.70 -9.93
C GLY A 137 -15.90 6.80 -8.49
N ILE A 138 -16.02 7.93 -7.79
CA ILE A 138 -15.66 8.03 -6.36
C ILE A 138 -16.90 7.79 -5.49
N VAL A 139 -17.99 8.48 -5.80
CA VAL A 139 -19.24 8.48 -5.03
C VAL A 139 -19.87 7.09 -4.97
N SER A 140 -19.76 6.29 -6.04
CA SER A 140 -20.33 4.93 -6.08
C SER A 140 -19.75 3.96 -5.05
N TYR A 141 -18.59 4.28 -4.46
CA TYR A 141 -17.95 3.43 -3.45
C TYR A 141 -18.46 3.68 -2.04
N GLY A 142 -19.23 4.76 -1.83
CA GLY A 142 -19.89 5.07 -0.58
C GLY A 142 -21.33 4.58 -0.52
N VAL A 143 -21.84 4.40 0.68
CA VAL A 143 -23.22 3.94 0.94
C VAL A 143 -24.20 5.11 0.90
N LYS A 144 -23.89 6.23 1.57
CA LYS A 144 -24.75 7.42 1.62
C LYS A 144 -23.94 8.70 1.45
N VAL A 145 -23.61 9.01 0.20
CA VAL A 145 -22.86 10.20 -0.19
C VAL A 145 -23.78 11.27 -0.75
N ILE A 146 -23.69 12.49 -0.24
CA ILE A 146 -24.49 13.64 -0.67
C ILE A 146 -23.65 14.45 -1.65
N VAL A 147 -24.05 14.49 -2.93
CA VAL A 147 -23.34 15.26 -3.96
C VAL A 147 -23.95 16.65 -4.08
N ILE A 148 -23.12 17.68 -3.92
CA ILE A 148 -23.53 19.08 -3.97
C ILE A 148 -22.74 19.78 -5.08
N SER A 149 -23.45 20.36 -6.04
CA SER A 149 -22.84 21.00 -7.22
C SER A 149 -22.42 22.46 -7.00
N ASN A 150 -23.01 23.17 -6.02
CA ASN A 150 -22.75 24.59 -5.80
C ASN A 150 -22.77 25.00 -4.32
N LYS A 151 -22.17 26.16 -4.02
CA LYS A 151 -22.02 26.74 -2.68
C LYS A 151 -23.37 27.04 -2.05
N ASN A 152 -24.34 27.54 -2.82
CA ASN A 152 -25.66 27.90 -2.30
C ASN A 152 -26.43 26.67 -1.77
N ASN A 153 -26.31 25.53 -2.44
CA ASN A 153 -26.89 24.27 -1.98
C ASN A 153 -26.16 23.73 -0.75
N LEU A 154 -24.84 23.94 -0.65
CA LEU A 154 -24.10 23.64 0.57
C LEU A 154 -24.58 24.51 1.73
N MET A 155 -24.79 25.81 1.53
CA MET A 155 -25.29 26.72 2.56
C MET A 155 -26.66 26.27 3.10
N LYS A 156 -27.63 26.02 2.20
CA LYS A 156 -28.96 25.51 2.57
C LYS A 156 -28.90 24.16 3.30
N PHE A 157 -27.97 23.29 2.92
CA PHE A 157 -27.78 22.00 3.59
C PHE A 157 -27.25 22.18 5.01
N VAL A 158 -26.26 23.06 5.19
CA VAL A 158 -25.65 23.37 6.49
C VAL A 158 -26.63 24.07 7.43
N GLU A 159 -27.59 24.85 6.93
CA GLU A 159 -28.63 25.47 7.76
C GLU A 159 -29.55 24.44 8.45
N ASN A 160 -29.78 23.28 7.82
CA ASN A 160 -30.73 22.28 8.28
C ASN A 160 -30.12 21.18 9.20
N ASP A 161 -28.80 20.97 9.21
CA ASP A 161 -28.18 19.82 9.91
C ASP A 161 -26.75 20.13 10.39
N LYS A 162 -26.61 20.92 11.47
CA LYS A 162 -25.32 21.44 11.97
C LYS A 162 -24.57 20.51 12.92
N ASP A 163 -25.27 19.61 13.61
CA ASP A 163 -24.72 18.86 14.75
C ASP A 163 -24.12 17.50 14.38
N LYS A 164 -24.33 17.02 13.15
CA LYS A 164 -23.83 15.72 12.69
C LYS A 164 -22.37 15.78 12.24
N LYS A 165 -21.70 14.62 12.28
CA LYS A 165 -20.33 14.45 11.82
C LYS A 165 -20.29 14.34 10.29
N TYR A 166 -19.61 15.28 9.64
CA TYR A 166 -19.49 15.30 8.18
C TYR A 166 -18.04 15.24 7.72
N PHE A 167 -17.79 14.47 6.67
CA PHE A 167 -16.54 14.49 5.94
C PHE A 167 -16.78 15.01 4.54
N ILE A 168 -16.05 16.07 4.16
CA ILE A 168 -16.29 16.80 2.93
C ILE A 168 -15.15 16.53 1.95
N LEU A 169 -15.53 16.04 0.77
CA LEU A 169 -14.68 15.78 -0.37
C LEU A 169 -15.00 16.77 -1.49
N ALA A 170 -14.04 17.03 -2.35
CA ALA A 170 -14.25 17.83 -3.56
C ALA A 170 -13.67 17.14 -4.80
N GLN A 171 -14.28 17.41 -5.96
CA GLN A 171 -13.77 16.98 -7.26
C GLN A 171 -12.34 17.49 -7.48
N THR A 172 -11.45 16.65 -8.01
CA THR A 172 -10.02 17.00 -8.10
C THR A 172 -9.76 18.17 -9.04
N THR A 173 -10.65 18.43 -10.01
CA THR A 173 -10.57 19.52 -10.99
C THR A 173 -11.21 20.83 -10.52
N LEU A 174 -11.74 20.87 -9.30
CA LEU A 174 -12.39 22.06 -8.75
C LEU A 174 -11.40 23.23 -8.61
N ASN A 175 -11.88 24.46 -8.81
CA ASN A 175 -11.04 25.65 -8.67
C ASN A 175 -10.55 25.80 -7.21
N LYS A 176 -9.26 26.07 -7.04
CA LYS A 176 -8.61 26.15 -5.71
C LYS A 176 -9.16 27.28 -4.84
N ASN A 177 -9.43 28.45 -5.40
CA ASN A 177 -9.98 29.58 -4.65
C ASN A 177 -11.39 29.24 -4.14
N TYR A 178 -12.22 28.69 -5.01
CA TYR A 178 -13.56 28.24 -4.66
C TYR A 178 -13.55 27.12 -3.60
N TYR A 179 -12.59 26.19 -3.69
CA TYR A 179 -12.39 25.16 -2.67
C TYR A 179 -11.94 25.74 -1.32
N ASN A 180 -11.06 26.73 -1.30
CA ASN A 180 -10.66 27.43 -0.08
C ASN A 180 -11.86 28.15 0.57
N GLU A 181 -12.70 28.82 -0.22
CA GLU A 181 -13.93 29.45 0.29
C GLU A 181 -14.87 28.43 0.95
N ILE A 182 -15.00 27.24 0.36
CA ILE A 182 -15.77 26.14 0.94
C ILE A 182 -15.15 25.70 2.27
N GLN A 183 -13.83 25.52 2.33
CA GLN A 183 -13.13 25.12 3.55
C GLN A 183 -13.35 26.13 4.67
N GLU A 184 -13.24 27.43 4.38
CA GLU A 184 -13.51 28.49 5.36
C GLU A 184 -14.97 28.49 5.82
N TYR A 185 -15.92 28.36 4.88
CA TYR A 185 -17.34 28.30 5.20
C TYR A 185 -17.67 27.12 6.11
N VAL A 186 -17.13 25.94 5.82
CA VAL A 186 -17.35 24.71 6.58
C VAL A 186 -16.75 24.84 7.98
N LYS A 187 -15.50 25.32 8.09
CA LYS A 187 -14.84 25.54 9.39
C LYS A 187 -15.64 26.50 10.28
N LYS A 188 -16.24 27.54 9.68
CA LYS A 188 -17.00 28.55 10.42
C LYS A 188 -18.38 28.05 10.86
N ASN A 189 -19.06 27.24 10.04
CA ASN A 189 -20.47 26.91 10.24
C ASN A 189 -20.74 25.45 10.68
N MET A 190 -19.76 24.55 10.60
CA MET A 190 -19.92 23.12 10.92
C MET A 190 -18.81 22.64 11.88
N LYS A 191 -19.08 22.67 13.19
CA LYS A 191 -18.08 22.36 14.23
C LYS A 191 -17.55 20.91 14.20
N ASN A 192 -18.38 19.95 13.77
CA ASN A 192 -18.05 18.51 13.73
C ASN A 192 -17.71 18.02 12.32
N SER A 193 -17.04 18.84 11.50
CA SER A 193 -16.75 18.51 10.11
C SER A 193 -15.26 18.53 9.79
N ILE A 194 -14.86 17.67 8.85
CA ILE A 194 -13.48 17.58 8.36
C ILE A 194 -13.53 17.74 6.84
N VAL A 195 -12.71 18.62 6.29
CA VAL A 195 -12.56 18.78 4.83
C VAL A 195 -11.28 18.07 4.39
N GLY A 196 -11.41 17.09 3.50
CA GLY A 196 -10.28 16.32 2.98
C GLY A 196 -9.57 17.04 1.83
N ASP A 197 -8.24 17.04 1.85
CA ASP A 197 -7.40 17.59 0.78
C ASP A 197 -7.40 16.69 -0.47
N THR A 198 -8.35 16.98 -1.37
CA THR A 198 -8.67 16.16 -2.54
C THR A 198 -8.51 16.88 -3.86
N ILE A 199 -8.10 18.15 -3.87
CA ILE A 199 -7.89 18.91 -5.09
C ILE A 199 -6.55 18.54 -5.75
N CYS A 200 -6.55 18.33 -7.05
CA CYS A 200 -5.33 18.15 -7.83
C CYS A 200 -4.86 19.52 -8.33
N GLY A 201 -3.73 20.01 -7.82
CA GLY A 201 -3.17 21.32 -8.17
C GLY A 201 -2.80 21.50 -9.65
N ALA A 202 -2.82 20.44 -10.45
CA ALA A 202 -2.31 20.44 -11.83
C ALA A 202 -3.03 21.43 -12.77
N THR A 203 -4.31 21.72 -12.56
CA THR A 203 -5.03 22.72 -13.39
C THR A 203 -4.64 24.14 -12.99
N TYR A 204 -4.51 24.40 -11.69
CA TYR A 204 -4.12 25.70 -11.15
C TYR A 204 -2.66 26.03 -11.47
N GLU A 205 -1.75 25.07 -11.33
CA GLU A 205 -0.34 25.22 -11.71
C GLU A 205 -0.17 25.57 -13.20
N ARG A 206 -1.02 25.01 -14.08
CA ARG A 206 -1.01 25.34 -15.51
C ARG A 206 -1.50 26.75 -15.78
N GLN A 207 -2.54 27.20 -15.07
CA GLN A 207 -3.03 28.57 -15.20
C GLN A 207 -1.95 29.57 -14.78
N ILE A 208 -1.31 29.37 -13.63
CA ILE A 208 -0.18 30.20 -13.18
C ILE A 208 0.97 30.15 -14.19
N ALA A 209 1.31 28.97 -14.71
CA ALA A 209 2.39 28.84 -15.69
C ALA A 209 2.09 29.59 -17.00
N VAL A 210 0.82 29.63 -17.41
CA VAL A 210 0.38 30.41 -18.58
C VAL A 210 0.40 31.90 -18.27
N GLU A 211 -0.05 32.33 -17.09
CA GLU A 211 0.00 33.74 -16.68
C GLU A 211 1.44 34.27 -16.58
N ASP A 212 2.36 33.49 -16.01
CA ASP A 212 3.78 33.81 -15.92
C ASP A 212 4.43 33.85 -17.30
N LEU A 213 4.13 32.87 -18.15
CA LEU A 213 4.71 32.81 -19.50
C LEU A 213 4.20 33.93 -20.39
N ALA A 214 2.89 34.20 -20.38
CA ALA A 214 2.26 35.21 -21.24
C ALA A 214 2.83 36.63 -21.01
N LYS A 215 3.33 36.92 -19.80
CA LYS A 215 4.00 38.20 -19.47
C LYS A 215 5.42 38.31 -20.03
N ASN A 216 6.06 37.18 -20.31
CA ASN A 216 7.50 37.08 -20.60
C ASN A 216 7.83 36.74 -22.07
N VAL A 217 6.81 36.68 -22.93
CA VAL A 217 6.92 36.34 -24.35
C VAL A 217 6.11 37.33 -25.19
N GLU A 218 6.49 37.48 -26.47
CA GLU A 218 5.83 38.40 -27.39
C GLU A 218 4.57 37.78 -28.02
N MET A 219 4.51 36.45 -28.12
CA MET A 219 3.38 35.70 -28.67
C MET A 219 3.15 34.43 -27.86
N MET A 220 1.90 34.01 -27.71
CA MET A 220 1.51 32.78 -27.01
C MET A 220 0.73 31.83 -27.93
N LEU A 221 1.17 30.57 -27.99
CA LEU A 221 0.47 29.48 -28.65
C LEU A 221 -0.11 28.52 -27.61
N ILE A 222 -1.43 28.38 -27.61
CA ILE A 222 -2.17 27.50 -26.72
C ILE A 222 -2.62 26.28 -27.51
N VAL A 223 -1.96 25.15 -27.28
CA VAL A 223 -2.15 23.91 -28.06
C VAL A 223 -3.19 22.99 -27.41
N GLY A 224 -4.25 22.65 -28.13
CA GLY A 224 -5.19 21.60 -27.76
C GLY A 224 -6.55 21.72 -28.46
N GLY A 225 -7.41 20.73 -28.24
CA GLY A 225 -8.68 20.67 -28.99
C GLY A 225 -9.60 21.86 -28.78
N TYR A 226 -10.25 22.33 -29.86
CA TYR A 226 -11.21 23.43 -29.81
C TYR A 226 -12.44 23.14 -28.93
N ASN A 227 -12.72 21.87 -28.64
CA ASN A 227 -13.83 21.46 -27.77
C ASN A 227 -13.44 21.35 -26.27
N SER A 228 -12.17 21.55 -25.92
CA SER A 228 -11.70 21.45 -24.54
C SER A 228 -11.99 22.71 -23.72
N SER A 229 -12.88 22.59 -22.72
CA SER A 229 -13.19 23.69 -21.78
C SER A 229 -11.95 24.20 -21.05
N ASN A 230 -11.01 23.31 -20.69
CA ASN A 230 -9.77 23.71 -20.01
C ASN A 230 -8.82 24.44 -20.95
N THR A 231 -8.71 24.03 -22.22
CA THR A 231 -7.86 24.71 -23.20
C THR A 231 -8.42 26.10 -23.51
N LYS A 232 -9.74 26.25 -23.67
CA LYS A 232 -10.40 27.56 -23.81
C LYS A 232 -10.13 28.48 -22.63
N LYS A 233 -10.15 27.94 -21.40
CA LYS A 233 -9.82 28.73 -20.19
C LYS A 233 -8.37 29.23 -20.22
N LEU A 234 -7.41 28.38 -20.59
CA LEU A 234 -6.00 28.78 -20.71
C LEU A 234 -5.82 29.86 -21.81
N TYR A 235 -6.50 29.68 -22.95
CA TYR A 235 -6.53 30.69 -24.01
C TYR A 235 -7.09 32.03 -23.52
N ASN A 236 -8.25 32.02 -22.86
CA ASN A 236 -8.87 33.25 -22.35
C ASN A 236 -8.00 33.95 -21.29
N ILE A 237 -7.29 33.20 -20.45
CA ILE A 237 -6.35 33.78 -19.47
C ILE A 237 -5.15 34.40 -20.20
N SER A 238 -4.56 33.67 -21.16
CA SER A 238 -3.43 34.16 -21.95
C SER A 238 -3.82 35.41 -22.74
N LYS A 239 -4.99 35.41 -23.40
CA LYS A 239 -5.48 36.51 -24.22
C LYS A 239 -5.72 37.80 -23.44
N LYS A 240 -6.10 37.70 -22.15
CA LYS A 240 -6.24 38.87 -21.26
C LYS A 240 -4.90 39.53 -20.92
N ILE A 241 -3.80 38.80 -21.01
CA ILE A 241 -2.45 39.26 -20.63
C ILE A 241 -1.63 39.61 -21.88
N ASN A 242 -1.77 38.82 -22.94
CA ASN A 242 -1.06 38.96 -24.20
C ASN A 242 -2.04 38.86 -25.37
N ASP A 243 -2.22 39.97 -26.09
CA ASP A 243 -3.14 40.07 -27.22
C ASP A 243 -2.72 39.18 -28.39
N LYS A 244 -1.44 38.86 -28.54
CA LYS A 244 -0.90 37.89 -29.53
C LYS A 244 -0.95 36.45 -29.01
N SER A 245 -2.06 36.08 -28.37
CA SER A 245 -2.38 34.70 -27.98
C SER A 245 -3.27 34.04 -29.04
N TYR A 246 -2.92 32.82 -29.46
CA TYR A 246 -3.64 32.02 -30.46
C TYR A 246 -3.92 30.60 -29.94
N HIS A 247 -5.12 30.08 -30.22
CA HIS A 247 -5.50 28.70 -29.91
C HIS A 247 -5.35 27.87 -31.17
N ILE A 248 -4.50 26.85 -31.13
CA ILE A 248 -4.25 25.92 -32.23
C ILE A 248 -4.44 24.47 -31.77
N GLU A 249 -4.88 23.57 -32.66
CA GLU A 249 -5.04 22.15 -32.35
C GLU A 249 -3.88 21.32 -32.94
N THR A 250 -3.43 21.65 -34.15
CA THR A 250 -2.36 20.95 -34.89
C THR A 250 -1.38 21.92 -35.55
N GLU A 251 -0.24 21.43 -36.09
CA GLU A 251 0.67 22.30 -36.84
C GLU A 251 0.05 22.95 -38.08
N LYS A 252 -1.08 22.44 -38.59
CA LYS A 252 -1.78 23.01 -39.75
C LYS A 252 -2.46 24.34 -39.41
N ASP A 253 -2.87 24.52 -38.16
CA ASP A 253 -3.53 25.74 -37.69
C ASP A 253 -2.54 26.90 -37.45
N LEU A 254 -1.23 26.63 -37.58
CA LEU A 254 -0.19 27.64 -37.45
C LEU A 254 -0.03 28.41 -38.77
N GLU A 255 -0.41 29.69 -38.77
CA GLU A 255 -0.17 30.61 -39.88
C GLU A 255 1.23 31.22 -39.79
N LEU A 256 2.01 31.13 -40.87
CA LEU A 256 3.40 31.61 -40.91
C LEU A 256 3.50 33.14 -40.75
N GLU A 257 2.45 33.88 -41.11
CA GLU A 257 2.40 35.33 -40.95
C GLU A 257 2.46 35.77 -39.48
N TRP A 258 1.96 34.94 -38.55
CA TRP A 258 2.00 35.24 -37.12
C TRP A 258 3.43 35.25 -36.55
N LEU A 259 4.37 34.62 -37.26
CA LEU A 259 5.77 34.48 -36.84
C LEU A 259 6.63 35.67 -37.27
N LYS A 260 6.10 36.58 -38.11
CA LYS A 260 6.83 37.77 -38.57
C LYS A 260 7.12 38.72 -37.41
N ASP A 261 8.37 39.18 -37.33
CA ASP A 261 8.87 40.12 -36.31
C ASP A 261 8.74 39.65 -34.84
N ILE A 262 8.52 38.35 -34.60
CA ILE A 262 8.47 37.78 -33.26
C ILE A 262 9.81 37.16 -32.90
N LYS A 263 10.39 37.59 -31.78
CA LYS A 263 11.64 37.03 -31.25
C LYS A 263 11.43 35.94 -30.23
N LYS A 264 10.30 35.98 -29.52
CA LYS A 264 10.05 35.07 -28.39
C LYS A 264 8.61 34.57 -28.35
N ILE A 265 8.47 33.26 -28.55
CA ILE A 265 7.17 32.58 -28.59
C ILE A 265 7.03 31.68 -27.36
N GLY A 266 5.94 31.87 -26.62
CA GLY A 266 5.52 30.96 -25.55
C GLY A 266 4.63 29.85 -26.08
N ILE A 267 4.91 28.60 -25.72
CA ILE A 267 4.05 27.46 -26.04
C ILE A 267 3.52 26.84 -24.76
N THR A 268 2.20 26.66 -24.69
CA THR A 268 1.51 25.92 -23.63
C THR A 268 0.54 24.92 -24.24
N ALA A 269 0.14 23.92 -23.47
CA ALA A 269 -0.76 22.88 -23.95
C ALA A 269 -1.75 22.43 -22.88
N GLY A 270 -2.97 22.14 -23.34
CA GLY A 270 -4.05 21.62 -22.51
C GLY A 270 -3.71 20.25 -21.90
N ALA A 271 -4.48 19.87 -20.86
CA ALA A 271 -4.28 18.62 -20.13
C ALA A 271 -4.54 17.35 -20.97
N SER A 272 -5.13 17.49 -22.16
CA SER A 272 -5.47 16.40 -23.08
C SER A 272 -4.69 16.48 -24.39
N THR A 273 -3.65 17.31 -24.45
CA THR A 273 -2.84 17.51 -25.67
C THR A 273 -1.58 16.63 -25.63
N PRO A 274 -1.32 15.82 -26.67
CA PRO A 274 -0.13 14.98 -26.78
C PRO A 274 1.17 15.78 -26.92
N ALA A 275 2.29 15.18 -26.49
CA ALA A 275 3.61 15.80 -26.65
C ALA A 275 4.06 15.88 -28.13
N LYS A 276 3.55 14.98 -28.98
CA LYS A 276 3.87 14.91 -30.41
C LYS A 276 3.37 16.15 -31.16
N SER A 277 2.13 16.58 -30.91
CA SER A 277 1.55 17.79 -31.51
C SER A 277 2.35 19.05 -31.13
N ILE A 278 2.83 19.13 -29.87
CA ILE A 278 3.71 20.23 -29.43
C ILE A 278 5.03 20.23 -30.20
N LYS A 279 5.66 19.05 -30.36
CA LYS A 279 6.91 18.92 -31.12
C LYS A 279 6.73 19.26 -32.61
N GLY A 280 5.61 18.86 -33.22
CA GLY A 280 5.29 19.17 -34.63
C GLY A 280 5.20 20.67 -34.86
N ILE A 281 4.51 21.39 -33.98
CA ILE A 281 4.41 22.86 -34.03
C ILE A 281 5.80 23.51 -33.89
N GLU A 282 6.62 23.06 -32.95
CA GLU A 282 7.97 23.58 -32.77
C GLU A 282 8.88 23.33 -33.96
N GLN A 283 8.78 22.15 -34.58
CA GLN A 283 9.53 21.81 -35.77
C GLN A 283 9.13 22.72 -36.93
N LYS A 284 7.83 22.93 -37.15
CA LYS A 284 7.33 23.84 -38.18
C LYS A 284 7.80 25.29 -37.97
N ILE A 285 7.86 25.77 -36.72
CA ILE A 285 8.43 27.10 -36.39
C ILE A 285 9.91 27.16 -36.75
N LYS A 286 10.69 26.11 -36.44
CA LYS A 286 12.12 26.05 -36.78
C LYS A 286 12.37 26.00 -38.29
N GLU A 287 11.61 25.19 -39.02
CA GLU A 287 11.70 25.08 -40.47
C GLU A 287 11.39 26.42 -41.17
N ALA A 288 10.33 27.11 -40.72
CA ALA A 288 9.99 28.44 -41.22
C ALA A 288 11.11 29.48 -40.99
N THR A 289 11.85 29.36 -39.88
CA THR A 289 12.97 30.25 -39.55
C THR A 289 14.21 29.99 -40.40
N MET A 290 14.41 28.75 -40.88
CA MET A 290 15.57 28.37 -41.72
C MET A 290 15.37 28.66 -43.20
N SER A 291 14.12 28.61 -43.68
CA SER A 291 13.76 28.82 -45.08
C SER A 291 14.10 30.22 -45.62
N GLU A 292 14.09 31.27 -44.79
CA GLU A 292 14.40 32.64 -45.24
C GLU A 292 15.92 32.91 -45.41
N THR A 293 16.80 32.05 -44.89
CA THR A 293 18.25 32.32 -44.84
C THR A 293 19.00 31.76 -46.06
N MET A 294 18.48 30.71 -46.70
CA MET A 294 19.22 29.94 -47.72
C MET A 294 19.19 30.53 -49.14
N ASP A 295 18.26 31.44 -49.46
CA ASP A 295 18.01 31.87 -50.84
C ASP A 295 18.86 33.09 -51.28
N PHE A 296 19.44 33.84 -50.32
CA PHE A 296 20.23 35.05 -50.59
C PHE A 296 21.75 34.83 -50.48
N GLU A 297 22.22 33.96 -49.58
CA GLU A 297 23.66 33.67 -49.38
C GLU A 297 24.28 32.93 -50.57
N LYS A 298 23.54 32.00 -51.20
CA LYS A 298 24.06 31.19 -52.31
C LYS A 298 24.30 31.94 -53.62
N MET A 299 23.68 33.10 -53.84
CA MET A 299 23.94 33.91 -55.05
C MET A 299 25.14 34.85 -54.92
N LEU A 300 25.59 35.16 -53.70
CA LEU A 300 26.64 36.15 -53.46
C LEU A 300 28.06 35.54 -53.42
N GLU A 301 28.19 34.27 -53.02
CA GLU A 301 29.48 33.59 -52.84
C GLU A 301 30.24 33.29 -54.14
N ASN A 302 29.60 33.39 -55.31
CA ASN A 302 30.21 32.99 -56.59
C ASN A 302 30.97 34.12 -57.34
N TYR A 303 31.21 35.30 -56.74
CA TYR A 303 31.72 36.46 -57.51
C TYR A 303 32.87 37.32 -56.92
N LEU A 304 33.61 36.88 -55.90
CA LEU A 304 34.78 37.63 -55.41
C LEU A 304 36.04 36.74 -55.28
N PRO A 305 37.23 37.22 -55.74
CA PRO A 305 38.50 36.52 -55.51
C PRO A 305 38.95 36.67 -54.05
N ASP A 306 39.66 35.65 -53.53
CA ASP A 306 40.09 35.46 -52.14
C ASP A 306 40.61 36.75 -51.47
N ASN A 307 39.74 37.40 -50.70
CA ASN A 307 40.16 38.34 -49.68
C ASN A 307 40.57 37.53 -48.44
N ILE A 308 41.82 37.69 -48.01
CA ILE A 308 42.31 37.07 -46.79
C ILE A 308 41.65 37.76 -45.60
N GLU A 309 40.88 36.99 -44.85
CA GLU A 309 40.19 37.48 -43.67
C GLU A 309 41.01 37.23 -42.40
N LYS A 310 40.91 38.17 -41.46
CA LYS A 310 41.48 38.02 -40.13
C LYS A 310 40.96 36.75 -39.45
N GLY A 311 41.85 35.85 -39.06
CA GLY A 311 41.50 34.55 -38.45
C GLY A 311 41.67 33.32 -39.35
N GLU A 312 42.09 33.52 -40.61
CA GLU A 312 42.49 32.44 -41.53
C GLU A 312 43.84 31.82 -41.12
N VAL A 313 43.98 30.50 -41.32
CA VAL A 313 45.23 29.75 -41.11
C VAL A 313 45.86 29.51 -42.48
N LYS A 314 47.11 29.95 -42.66
CA LYS A 314 47.88 29.73 -43.89
C LYS A 314 49.23 29.11 -43.59
N LYS A 315 49.76 28.39 -44.58
CA LYS A 315 51.14 27.91 -44.59
C LYS A 315 52.05 29.03 -45.08
N GLY A 316 53.17 29.23 -44.41
CA GLY A 316 54.18 30.17 -44.83
C GLY A 316 55.59 29.66 -44.62
N ILE A 317 56.50 30.07 -45.50
CA ILE A 317 57.91 29.67 -45.49
C ILE A 317 58.71 30.73 -44.76
N ILE A 318 59.54 30.35 -43.79
CA ILE A 318 60.38 31.31 -43.05
C ILE A 318 61.47 31.86 -43.98
N LEU A 319 61.38 33.14 -44.35
CA LEU A 319 62.36 33.81 -45.22
C LEU A 319 63.58 34.29 -44.45
N ARG A 320 63.37 34.83 -43.24
CA ARG A 320 64.43 35.33 -42.35
C ARG A 320 63.99 35.33 -40.89
N LYS A 321 64.96 35.26 -39.97
CA LYS A 321 64.76 35.23 -38.52
C LYS A 321 65.76 36.16 -37.83
N ASP A 322 65.25 37.13 -37.10
CA ASP A 322 66.00 38.03 -36.22
C ASP A 322 65.89 37.58 -34.76
N ARG A 323 66.55 38.30 -33.83
CA ARG A 323 66.48 38.02 -32.39
C ARG A 323 65.09 38.22 -31.78
N GLU A 324 64.26 39.08 -32.38
CA GLU A 324 62.92 39.40 -31.86
C GLU A 324 61.78 38.84 -32.74
N TYR A 325 61.96 38.75 -34.06
CA TYR A 325 60.90 38.37 -34.99
C TYR A 325 61.39 37.46 -36.13
N GLY A 326 60.50 36.60 -36.64
CA GLY A 326 60.64 35.90 -37.91
C GLY A 326 59.71 36.47 -38.98
N TYR A 327 60.14 36.38 -40.24
CA TYR A 327 59.39 36.86 -41.40
C TYR A 327 59.09 35.68 -42.33
N LEU A 328 57.83 35.55 -42.73
CA LEU A 328 57.26 34.42 -43.46
C LEU A 328 56.68 34.88 -44.79
N ASP A 329 56.90 34.12 -45.86
CA ASP A 329 56.15 34.29 -47.11
C ASP A 329 54.82 33.53 -47.00
N LEU A 330 53.69 34.24 -47.20
CA LEU A 330 52.34 33.68 -47.16
C LEU A 330 51.70 33.57 -48.56
N GLY A 331 52.47 33.84 -49.63
CA GLY A 331 51.98 33.83 -51.02
C GLY A 331 51.11 35.05 -51.37
N THR A 332 51.33 36.19 -50.71
CA THR A 332 50.54 37.42 -50.85
C THR A 332 51.43 38.64 -51.09
N LYS A 333 50.84 39.83 -51.27
CA LYS A 333 51.60 41.06 -51.46
C LYS A 333 52.41 41.53 -50.24
N GLY A 334 52.24 40.92 -49.04
CA GLY A 334 52.96 41.29 -47.81
C GLY A 334 53.56 40.09 -47.07
N GLU A 335 54.61 40.35 -46.28
CA GLU A 335 55.30 39.34 -45.45
C GLU A 335 54.60 39.15 -44.08
N GLY A 336 54.53 37.92 -43.59
CA GLY A 336 54.02 37.59 -42.26
C GLY A 336 55.07 37.77 -41.16
N LYS A 337 54.82 38.62 -40.17
CA LYS A 337 55.69 38.84 -38.99
C LYS A 337 55.23 37.99 -37.80
N VAL A 338 56.08 37.08 -37.34
CA VAL A 338 55.88 36.20 -36.17
C VAL A 338 56.92 36.49 -35.08
N ASP A 339 56.61 36.28 -33.80
CA ASP A 339 57.58 36.42 -32.70
C ASP A 339 58.63 35.30 -32.77
N ALA A 340 59.92 35.61 -32.64
CA ALA A 340 61.00 34.64 -32.75
C ALA A 340 60.85 33.46 -31.76
N ARG A 341 60.22 33.71 -30.61
CA ARG A 341 59.92 32.70 -29.57
C ARG A 341 58.90 31.65 -30.01
N GLU A 342 58.06 31.95 -31.00
CA GLU A 342 57.06 31.00 -31.53
C GLU A 342 57.62 30.09 -32.62
N ILE A 343 58.83 30.37 -33.11
CA ILE A 343 59.51 29.63 -34.17
C ILE A 343 60.94 29.24 -33.75
N GLU A 344 61.20 29.10 -32.44
CA GLU A 344 62.52 28.72 -31.92
C GLU A 344 62.98 27.38 -32.50
N ASP A 345 62.07 26.42 -32.62
CA ASP A 345 62.31 25.06 -33.11
C ASP A 345 62.46 24.95 -34.65
N ASN A 346 62.34 26.06 -35.39
CA ASN A 346 62.34 26.08 -36.85
C ASN A 346 63.47 26.93 -37.43
N GLU A 347 64.02 26.46 -38.55
CA GLU A 347 65.09 27.12 -39.30
C GLU A 347 64.54 27.94 -40.48
N VAL A 348 65.38 28.80 -41.03
CA VAL A 348 65.05 29.59 -42.21
C VAL A 348 64.89 28.63 -43.40
N GLY A 349 63.75 28.68 -44.08
CA GLY A 349 63.36 27.76 -45.15
C GLY A 349 62.26 26.76 -44.76
N ASP A 350 61.92 26.62 -43.48
CA ASP A 350 60.86 25.72 -43.04
C ASP A 350 59.47 26.27 -43.35
N GLU A 351 58.55 25.38 -43.76
CA GLU A 351 57.12 25.68 -43.93
C GLU A 351 56.39 25.48 -42.60
N ILE A 352 55.68 26.52 -42.14
CA ILE A 352 54.89 26.48 -40.90
C ILE A 352 53.48 27.03 -41.10
N GLU A 353 52.51 26.49 -40.34
CA GLU A 353 51.15 27.01 -40.30
C GLU A 353 51.04 28.17 -39.30
N VAL A 354 50.50 29.29 -39.75
CA VAL A 354 50.33 30.51 -38.96
C VAL A 354 48.94 31.12 -39.15
N LEU A 355 48.41 31.73 -38.10
CA LEU A 355 47.11 32.40 -38.12
C LEU A 355 47.30 33.91 -38.27
N ILE A 356 46.54 34.51 -39.17
CA ILE A 356 46.61 35.94 -39.47
C ILE A 356 45.83 36.73 -38.41
N ILE A 357 46.55 37.46 -37.56
CA ILE A 357 45.98 38.24 -36.45
C ILE A 357 45.55 39.63 -36.94
N THR A 358 46.30 40.22 -37.88
CA THR A 358 46.03 41.57 -38.40
C THR A 358 46.42 41.62 -39.87
N THR A 359 45.49 42.09 -40.69
CA THR A 359 45.71 42.38 -42.11
C THR A 359 46.49 43.70 -42.22
N ALA A 360 47.36 43.81 -43.21
CA ALA A 360 48.09 45.04 -43.47
C ALA A 360 47.12 46.20 -43.76
N ASP A 361 47.16 47.27 -42.95
CA ASP A 361 46.62 48.57 -43.35
C ASP A 361 47.65 49.23 -44.29
N GLU A 362 47.21 50.17 -45.14
CA GLU A 362 47.97 50.81 -46.24
C GLU A 362 49.34 51.45 -45.85
N SER A 363 49.72 51.43 -44.57
CA SER A 363 50.98 51.96 -44.03
C SER A 363 51.97 50.93 -43.49
N GLU A 364 51.66 49.63 -43.41
CA GLU A 364 52.57 48.60 -42.90
C GLU A 364 52.76 47.45 -43.90
N ASP A 365 54.00 47.19 -44.35
CA ASP A 365 54.35 46.10 -45.29
C ASP A 365 54.28 44.68 -44.67
N PHE A 366 53.90 44.56 -43.38
CA PHE A 366 53.96 43.30 -42.62
C PHE A 366 52.61 42.92 -42.00
N MET A 367 52.16 41.68 -42.21
CA MET A 367 50.99 41.11 -41.56
C MET A 367 51.39 40.43 -40.26
N LYS A 368 50.73 40.73 -39.13
CA LYS A 368 51.06 40.05 -37.87
C LYS A 368 50.46 38.65 -37.85
N VAL A 369 51.31 37.64 -37.70
CA VAL A 369 50.91 36.22 -37.66
C VAL A 369 51.43 35.53 -36.41
N SER A 370 50.75 34.46 -35.99
CA SER A 370 51.15 33.68 -34.82
C SER A 370 50.95 32.19 -35.07
N ARG A 371 51.99 31.41 -34.80
CA ARG A 371 51.93 29.94 -34.79
C ARG A 371 51.26 29.45 -33.51
N ARG A 372 51.52 30.12 -32.38
CA ARG A 372 50.87 29.80 -31.11
C ARG A 372 49.34 29.96 -31.19
N ALA A 373 48.86 30.91 -31.98
CA ALA A 373 47.43 31.09 -32.22
C ALA A 373 46.80 29.93 -33.02
N VAL A 374 47.54 29.30 -33.95
CA VAL A 374 47.10 28.08 -34.66
C VAL A 374 46.96 26.91 -33.69
N GLU A 375 47.97 26.67 -32.86
CA GLU A 375 47.94 25.61 -31.86
C GLU A 375 46.77 25.79 -30.88
N LEU A 376 46.51 27.03 -30.46
CA LEU A 376 45.36 27.36 -29.61
C LEU A 376 44.01 27.16 -30.33
N LYS A 377 43.93 27.38 -31.64
CA LYS A 377 42.72 27.14 -32.45
C LYS A 377 42.44 25.64 -32.58
N LEU A 378 43.45 24.84 -32.95
CA LEU A 378 43.35 23.38 -33.04
C LEU A 378 43.02 22.74 -31.67
N ASN A 379 43.67 23.21 -30.60
CA ASN A 379 43.36 22.74 -29.26
C ASN A 379 41.92 23.11 -28.83
N TRP A 380 41.38 24.23 -29.33
CA TRP A 380 40.00 24.61 -29.05
C TRP A 380 38.99 23.72 -29.77
N GLU A 381 39.24 23.40 -31.04
CA GLU A 381 38.43 22.43 -31.80
C GLU A 381 38.42 21.07 -31.12
N LYS A 382 39.60 20.57 -30.70
CA LYS A 382 39.71 19.34 -29.89
C LYS A 382 38.92 19.39 -28.58
N LEU A 383 38.91 20.53 -27.89
CA LEU A 383 38.12 20.70 -26.66
C LEU A 383 36.60 20.68 -26.94
N GLN A 384 36.16 21.16 -28.09
CA GLN A 384 34.76 21.09 -28.51
C GLN A 384 34.37 19.66 -28.87
N GLU A 385 35.20 18.95 -29.63
CA GLU A 385 35.00 17.53 -29.95
C GLU A 385 34.92 16.68 -28.68
N LEU A 386 35.84 16.87 -27.73
CA LEU A 386 35.83 16.16 -26.43
C LEU A 386 34.60 16.45 -25.57
N LYS A 387 33.97 17.62 -25.74
CA LYS A 387 32.69 17.95 -25.09
C LYS A 387 31.53 17.18 -25.74
N GLU A 388 31.55 17.02 -27.06
CA GLU A 388 30.52 16.30 -27.81
C GLU A 388 30.64 14.79 -27.66
N SER A 389 31.86 14.25 -27.61
CA SER A 389 32.15 12.83 -27.38
C SER A 389 32.04 12.42 -25.90
N ASP A 390 31.94 13.38 -24.99
CA ASP A 390 31.96 13.18 -23.53
C ASP A 390 33.16 12.31 -23.09
N GLU A 391 34.36 12.59 -23.59
CA GLU A 391 35.56 11.82 -23.29
C GLU A 391 36.37 12.37 -22.09
N LYS A 392 37.24 11.53 -21.53
CA LYS A 392 38.08 11.83 -20.36
C LYS A 392 39.36 12.55 -20.84
N ILE A 393 39.71 13.70 -20.25
CA ILE A 393 40.94 14.44 -20.58
C ILE A 393 41.81 14.68 -19.34
N ASN A 394 43.13 14.63 -19.50
CA ASN A 394 44.07 14.94 -18.43
C ASN A 394 44.32 16.45 -18.32
N GLY A 395 44.40 16.94 -17.08
CA GLY A 395 44.68 18.34 -16.78
C GLY A 395 45.48 18.50 -15.51
N LYS A 396 46.28 19.56 -15.43
CA LYS A 396 47.15 19.84 -14.28
C LYS A 396 46.57 20.95 -13.42
N ILE A 397 46.45 20.72 -12.10
CA ILE A 397 45.96 21.77 -11.20
C ILE A 397 47.05 22.82 -11.00
N VAL A 398 46.81 24.03 -11.49
CA VAL A 398 47.76 25.15 -11.41
C VAL A 398 47.64 25.88 -10.08
N ARG A 399 46.41 26.21 -9.65
CA ARG A 399 46.17 27.00 -8.44
C ARG A 399 44.76 26.87 -7.88
N LYS A 400 44.60 27.18 -6.59
CA LYS A 400 43.31 27.25 -5.88
C LYS A 400 42.76 28.69 -5.90
N VAL A 401 41.46 28.84 -6.12
CA VAL A 401 40.76 30.14 -6.13
C VAL A 401 39.55 30.13 -5.19
N LYS A 402 39.00 31.29 -4.83
CA LYS A 402 37.80 31.41 -3.98
C LYS A 402 36.58 30.79 -4.71
N GLY A 403 36.34 29.50 -4.47
CA GLY A 403 35.23 28.73 -5.06
C GLY A 403 35.62 27.46 -5.83
N GLY A 404 36.91 27.17 -6.03
CA GLY A 404 37.34 25.98 -6.78
C GLY A 404 38.83 25.96 -7.12
N TYR A 405 39.18 25.27 -8.22
CA TYR A 405 40.53 25.06 -8.71
C TYR A 405 40.66 25.50 -10.17
N ILE A 406 41.82 26.03 -10.55
CA ILE A 406 42.18 26.27 -11.95
C ILE A 406 43.01 25.08 -12.43
N VAL A 407 42.54 24.45 -13.50
CA VAL A 407 43.16 23.28 -14.13
C VAL A 407 43.59 23.68 -15.53
N ASP A 408 44.87 23.48 -15.87
CA ASP A 408 45.37 23.68 -17.22
C ASP A 408 45.11 22.42 -18.06
N ILE A 409 44.43 22.60 -19.19
CA ILE A 409 44.06 21.56 -20.15
C ILE A 409 44.36 22.09 -21.54
N LEU A 410 45.26 21.42 -22.29
CA LEU A 410 45.65 21.82 -23.64
C LEU A 410 46.04 23.31 -23.78
N LYS A 411 46.77 23.84 -22.79
CA LYS A 411 47.21 25.26 -22.67
C LYS A 411 46.09 26.26 -22.41
N TYR A 412 44.88 25.80 -22.05
CA TYR A 412 43.77 26.63 -21.61
C TYR A 412 43.49 26.52 -20.11
N ASN A 413 43.39 27.67 -19.45
CA ASN A 413 42.99 27.76 -18.04
C ASN A 413 41.50 27.43 -17.89
N SER A 414 41.22 26.25 -17.34
CA SER A 414 39.87 25.75 -17.06
C SER A 414 39.53 25.91 -15.58
N PHE A 415 38.26 26.17 -15.27
CA PHE A 415 37.77 26.31 -13.90
C PHE A 415 37.04 25.03 -13.45
N MET A 416 37.47 24.46 -12.33
CA MET A 416 36.81 23.35 -11.67
C MET A 416 36.16 23.84 -10.36
N PRO A 417 34.83 23.95 -10.29
CA PRO A 417 34.12 24.30 -9.06
C PRO A 417 34.43 23.30 -7.94
N GLY A 418 34.56 23.78 -6.70
CA GLY A 418 34.84 22.91 -5.55
C GLY A 418 33.84 21.75 -5.39
N SER A 419 32.56 22.00 -5.67
CA SER A 419 31.49 20.99 -5.64
C SER A 419 31.61 19.88 -6.70
N LEU A 420 32.38 20.11 -7.76
CA LEU A 420 32.63 19.17 -8.86
C LEU A 420 34.03 18.55 -8.80
N SER A 421 34.82 18.90 -7.77
CA SER A 421 36.21 18.49 -7.61
C SER A 421 36.38 17.14 -6.90
N GLY A 422 35.42 16.74 -6.05
CA GLY A 422 35.45 15.45 -5.34
C GLY A 422 36.48 15.36 -4.19
N PHE A 423 37.32 16.38 -3.98
CA PHE A 423 38.34 16.37 -2.93
C PHE A 423 37.75 16.49 -1.53
N GLY A 424 38.34 15.77 -0.57
CA GLY A 424 38.06 15.92 0.86
C GLY A 424 38.56 17.25 1.42
N LYS A 425 38.11 17.64 2.63
CA LYS A 425 38.51 18.91 3.27
C LYS A 425 40.03 19.01 3.55
N GLU A 426 40.74 17.89 3.56
CA GLU A 426 42.15 17.77 3.96
C GLU A 426 43.12 17.48 2.80
N GLU A 427 42.63 17.32 1.57
CA GLU A 427 43.52 17.06 0.42
C GLU A 427 44.04 18.38 -0.19
N GLU A 428 45.36 18.46 -0.40
CA GLU A 428 46.02 19.51 -1.19
C GLU A 428 46.36 19.00 -2.60
N PRO A 429 45.56 19.34 -3.62
CA PRO A 429 45.74 18.75 -4.95
C PRO A 429 46.58 19.63 -5.89
N LEU A 430 47.30 20.63 -5.39
CA LEU A 430 48.10 21.56 -6.21
C LEU A 430 49.23 20.81 -6.96
N GLY A 431 49.36 21.06 -8.26
CA GLY A 431 50.41 20.49 -9.10
C GLY A 431 50.17 19.06 -9.58
N LYS A 432 49.13 18.37 -9.11
CA LYS A 432 48.79 17.00 -9.55
C LYS A 432 48.12 16.99 -10.92
N GLU A 433 48.45 15.99 -11.72
CA GLU A 433 47.70 15.64 -12.92
C GLU A 433 46.43 14.88 -12.54
N ILE A 434 45.30 15.32 -13.06
CA ILE A 434 43.99 14.75 -12.80
C ILE A 434 43.24 14.53 -14.11
N THR A 435 42.50 13.44 -14.18
CA THR A 435 41.58 13.19 -15.30
C THR A 435 40.23 13.85 -15.01
N VAL A 436 39.74 14.66 -15.94
CA VAL A 436 38.52 15.47 -15.82
C VAL A 436 37.70 15.40 -17.11
N LYS A 437 36.42 15.77 -17.02
CA LYS A 437 35.54 15.95 -18.17
C LYS A 437 35.13 17.40 -18.33
N ILE A 438 34.90 17.80 -19.57
CA ILE A 438 34.42 19.14 -19.89
C ILE A 438 32.90 19.17 -19.70
N LYS A 439 32.43 19.94 -18.71
CA LYS A 439 31.01 20.09 -18.42
C LYS A 439 30.38 21.21 -19.26
N ASP A 440 31.10 22.31 -19.39
CA ASP A 440 30.61 23.44 -20.16
C ASP A 440 31.78 24.21 -20.80
N ILE A 441 31.50 24.78 -21.98
CA ILE A 441 32.39 25.67 -22.70
C ILE A 441 31.55 26.88 -23.06
N GLN A 442 31.94 28.05 -22.56
CA GLN A 442 31.33 29.31 -22.93
C GLN A 442 32.27 30.06 -23.85
N ASP A 443 31.81 30.22 -25.08
CA ASP A 443 32.51 30.98 -26.11
C ASP A 443 32.07 32.46 -26.03
N GLY A 444 32.97 33.31 -25.58
CA GLY A 444 32.74 34.74 -25.39
C GLY A 444 34.06 35.50 -25.31
N LYS A 445 34.06 36.81 -25.00
CA LYS A 445 35.28 37.65 -24.95
C LYS A 445 36.43 37.08 -24.12
N ARG A 446 36.13 36.21 -23.14
CA ARG A 446 37.10 35.33 -22.48
C ARG A 446 36.54 33.91 -22.52
N LYS A 447 37.26 33.02 -23.19
CA LYS A 447 36.96 31.58 -23.24
C LYS A 447 36.94 31.02 -21.81
N LYS A 448 35.80 30.50 -21.36
CA LYS A 448 35.64 29.87 -20.03
C LYS A 448 35.30 28.40 -20.22
N ILE A 449 36.15 27.54 -19.68
CA ILE A 449 35.97 26.09 -19.69
C ILE A 449 35.67 25.66 -18.26
N VAL A 450 34.58 24.93 -18.06
CA VAL A 450 34.20 24.37 -16.76
C VAL A 450 34.38 22.86 -16.79
N VAL A 451 35.18 22.34 -15.88
CA VAL A 451 35.50 20.90 -15.83
C VAL A 451 35.02 20.24 -14.53
N SER A 452 34.82 18.93 -14.61
CA SER A 452 34.29 18.11 -13.52
C SER A 452 35.08 16.80 -13.40
N ARG A 453 35.70 16.58 -12.25
CA ARG A 453 36.28 15.28 -11.87
C ARG A 453 35.18 14.31 -11.43
N LYS A 454 34.17 14.82 -10.72
CA LYS A 454 33.03 14.01 -10.22
C LYS A 454 32.26 13.31 -11.34
N ALA A 455 32.23 13.88 -12.55
CA ALA A 455 31.62 13.25 -13.71
C ALA A 455 32.39 11.99 -14.18
N VAL A 456 33.71 11.99 -14.08
CA VAL A 456 34.57 10.84 -14.39
C VAL A 456 34.35 9.72 -13.36
N GLU A 457 34.33 10.07 -12.08
CA GLU A 457 34.03 9.12 -11.00
C GLU A 457 32.62 8.51 -11.15
N MET A 458 31.62 9.32 -11.51
CA MET A 458 30.25 8.85 -11.73
C MET A 458 30.11 7.87 -12.89
N GLN A 459 30.91 8.00 -13.95
CA GLN A 459 30.92 7.07 -15.07
C GLN A 459 31.67 5.78 -14.76
N ASN A 460 32.82 5.86 -14.07
CA ASN A 460 33.52 4.64 -13.63
C ASN A 460 32.59 3.78 -12.74
N VAL A 461 31.80 4.41 -11.88
CA VAL A 461 30.77 3.74 -11.07
C VAL A 461 29.68 3.10 -11.93
N GLU A 462 29.24 3.75 -13.03
CA GLU A 462 28.26 3.17 -13.96
C GLU A 462 28.82 2.01 -14.78
N GLU A 463 30.08 2.11 -15.22
CA GLU A 463 30.80 1.04 -15.92
C GLU A 463 31.00 -0.19 -15.02
N GLU A 464 31.39 0.01 -13.75
CA GLU A 464 31.49 -1.07 -12.76
C GLU A 464 30.11 -1.67 -12.41
N LEU A 465 29.07 -0.84 -12.25
CA LEU A 465 27.69 -1.31 -11.99
C LEU A 465 27.11 -2.13 -13.15
N ASN A 466 27.53 -1.87 -14.40
CA ASN A 466 27.08 -2.64 -15.56
C ASN A 466 27.79 -4.00 -15.68
N LYS A 467 28.96 -4.16 -15.05
CA LYS A 467 29.70 -5.44 -15.03
C LYS A 467 29.23 -6.40 -13.95
N ILE A 468 28.62 -5.88 -12.88
CA ILE A 468 28.14 -6.66 -11.74
C ILE A 468 26.69 -7.08 -11.99
N ASN A 469 26.41 -8.36 -11.88
CA ASN A 469 25.05 -8.90 -11.94
C ASN A 469 24.49 -9.13 -10.53
N GLU A 470 23.16 -9.28 -10.45
CA GLU A 470 22.52 -9.80 -9.23
C GLU A 470 23.02 -11.24 -9.01
N ASP A 471 23.22 -11.64 -7.75
CA ASP A 471 23.84 -12.89 -7.31
C ASP A 471 25.37 -13.04 -7.44
N ASP A 472 26.10 -12.05 -7.97
CA ASP A 472 27.57 -12.09 -7.95
C ASP A 472 28.14 -11.97 -6.53
N VAL A 473 29.26 -12.65 -6.27
CA VAL A 473 30.02 -12.53 -5.02
C VAL A 473 31.07 -11.43 -5.19
N VAL A 474 31.02 -10.43 -4.32
CA VAL A 474 31.92 -9.27 -4.36
C VAL A 474 32.65 -9.09 -3.04
N GLU A 475 33.90 -8.65 -3.10
CA GLU A 475 34.70 -8.30 -1.93
C GLU A 475 34.61 -6.80 -1.66
N GLY A 476 34.29 -6.42 -0.42
CA GLY A 476 34.15 -5.04 -0.01
C GLY A 476 34.89 -4.73 1.29
N ILE A 477 35.46 -3.54 1.38
CA ILE A 477 36.12 -3.04 2.59
C ILE A 477 35.10 -2.33 3.46
N VAL A 478 35.04 -2.66 4.75
CA VAL A 478 34.16 -1.98 5.71
C VAL A 478 34.54 -0.51 5.81
N ASN A 479 33.64 0.36 5.36
CA ASN A 479 33.83 1.81 5.44
C ASN A 479 33.23 2.37 6.73
N ASP A 480 32.10 1.82 7.19
CA ASP A 480 31.42 2.24 8.41
C ASP A 480 30.54 1.11 8.98
N VAL A 481 30.42 1.04 10.30
CA VAL A 481 29.60 0.05 11.02
C VAL A 481 28.53 0.79 11.79
N LEU A 482 27.27 0.60 11.41
CA LEU A 482 26.11 1.24 12.04
C LEU A 482 25.30 0.19 12.83
N ALA A 483 24.56 0.64 13.84
CA ALA A 483 23.73 -0.24 14.69
C ALA A 483 22.68 -1.07 13.91
N PHE A 484 22.35 -0.70 12.67
CA PHE A 484 21.37 -1.38 11.82
C PHE A 484 21.97 -2.03 10.56
N GLY A 485 23.30 -1.99 10.39
CA GLY A 485 23.97 -2.61 9.24
C GLY A 485 25.39 -2.11 9.00
N VAL A 486 26.09 -2.76 8.07
CA VAL A 486 27.49 -2.47 7.73
C VAL A 486 27.57 -1.86 6.33
N SER A 487 28.27 -0.73 6.20
CA SER A 487 28.58 -0.13 4.89
C SER A 487 29.90 -0.69 4.38
N LEU A 488 29.84 -1.37 3.23
CA LEU A 488 31.00 -1.93 2.53
C LEU A 488 31.31 -1.06 1.30
N LYS A 489 32.58 -0.84 1.01
CA LYS A 489 33.05 -0.23 -0.22
C LYS A 489 33.57 -1.33 -1.14
N VAL A 490 32.86 -1.56 -2.24
CA VAL A 490 33.19 -2.58 -3.24
C VAL A 490 33.74 -1.83 -4.46
N GLY A 491 35.06 -1.79 -4.61
CA GLY A 491 35.72 -1.01 -5.66
C GLY A 491 35.38 0.49 -5.58
N SER A 492 34.72 1.02 -6.63
CA SER A 492 34.25 2.41 -6.69
C SER A 492 32.81 2.59 -6.18
N ILE A 493 32.10 1.51 -5.81
CA ILE A 493 30.67 1.50 -5.47
C ILE A 493 30.45 1.34 -3.95
N SER A 494 29.45 2.03 -3.40
CA SER A 494 28.99 1.83 -2.02
C SER A 494 27.98 0.69 -1.91
N GLY A 495 28.29 -0.31 -1.10
CA GLY A 495 27.40 -1.40 -0.71
C GLY A 495 26.89 -1.26 0.73
N PHE A 496 25.68 -1.74 0.99
CA PHE A 496 25.09 -1.77 2.33
C PHE A 496 24.55 -3.17 2.65
N VAL A 497 24.98 -3.71 3.79
CA VAL A 497 24.47 -4.96 4.35
C VAL A 497 23.60 -4.63 5.56
N HIS A 498 22.31 -4.95 5.48
CA HIS A 498 21.39 -4.78 6.62
C HIS A 498 21.67 -5.82 7.71
N ILE A 499 21.40 -5.52 8.98
CA ILE A 499 21.65 -6.46 10.10
C ILE A 499 21.03 -7.86 9.89
N SER A 500 19.87 -7.94 9.24
CA SER A 500 19.17 -9.19 8.89
C SER A 500 19.78 -9.98 7.70
N GLU A 501 20.81 -9.43 7.08
CA GLU A 501 21.53 -9.99 5.94
C GLU A 501 22.98 -10.37 6.31
N ILE A 502 23.40 -10.10 7.56
CA ILE A 502 24.77 -10.37 8.04
C ILE A 502 24.92 -11.82 8.53
N ALA A 503 23.94 -12.32 9.28
CA ALA A 503 23.94 -13.68 9.80
C ALA A 503 22.49 -14.18 9.99
N TRP A 504 22.30 -15.50 10.01
CA TRP A 504 21.01 -16.14 10.30
C TRP A 504 20.54 -15.86 11.74
N LYS A 505 21.47 -15.73 12.68
CA LYS A 505 21.22 -15.28 14.05
C LYS A 505 21.21 -13.75 14.12
N ARG A 506 20.27 -13.18 14.89
CA ARG A 506 20.28 -11.75 15.21
C ARG A 506 21.52 -11.42 16.02
N VAL A 507 22.38 -10.57 15.47
CA VAL A 507 23.57 -10.05 16.16
C VAL A 507 23.17 -8.76 16.84
N ASP A 508 23.26 -8.68 18.17
CA ASP A 508 22.86 -7.48 18.90
C ASP A 508 23.94 -6.38 18.86
N ASN A 509 25.23 -6.75 18.74
CA ASN A 509 26.36 -5.84 18.62
C ASN A 509 27.22 -6.15 17.39
N LEU A 510 27.14 -5.30 16.36
CA LEU A 510 27.95 -5.43 15.14
C LEU A 510 29.39 -4.93 15.31
N GLU A 511 29.60 -4.02 16.27
CA GLU A 511 30.91 -3.39 16.56
C GLU A 511 31.94 -4.37 17.14
N GLU A 512 31.51 -5.48 17.74
CA GLU A 512 32.44 -6.51 18.24
C GLU A 512 32.98 -7.44 17.13
N LYS A 513 32.35 -7.44 15.95
CA LYS A 513 32.62 -8.43 14.90
C LYS A 513 33.26 -7.86 13.63
N TYR A 514 33.08 -6.57 13.35
CA TYR A 514 33.62 -5.92 12.16
C TYR A 514 34.24 -4.58 12.52
N ASN A 515 35.48 -4.34 12.10
CA ASN A 515 36.17 -3.07 12.25
C ASN A 515 36.19 -2.30 10.93
N VAL A 516 36.27 -0.96 11.01
CA VAL A 516 36.49 -0.11 9.85
C VAL A 516 37.83 -0.46 9.21
N GLY A 517 37.80 -0.88 7.95
CA GLY A 517 38.96 -1.34 7.18
C GLY A 517 39.00 -2.85 6.91
N ASP A 518 38.12 -3.66 7.51
CA ASP A 518 38.10 -5.11 7.28
C ASP A 518 37.59 -5.48 5.88
N THR A 519 38.18 -6.49 5.24
CA THR A 519 37.72 -7.02 3.95
C THR A 519 36.67 -8.12 4.18
N VAL A 520 35.48 -7.95 3.59
CA VAL A 520 34.34 -8.86 3.73
C VAL A 520 33.77 -9.23 2.37
N SER A 521 33.63 -10.52 2.10
CA SER A 521 32.93 -11.03 0.92
C SER A 521 31.41 -11.04 1.16
N ALA A 522 30.64 -10.52 0.21
CA ALA A 522 29.18 -10.48 0.28
C ALA A 522 28.55 -10.70 -1.11
N LYS A 523 27.38 -11.32 -1.14
CA LYS A 523 26.61 -11.58 -2.37
C LYS A 523 25.71 -10.38 -2.70
N VAL A 524 25.58 -10.03 -3.98
CA VAL A 524 24.71 -8.94 -4.45
C VAL A 524 23.25 -9.39 -4.48
N ILE A 525 22.41 -8.81 -3.62
CA ILE A 525 20.97 -9.11 -3.57
C ILE A 525 20.20 -8.27 -4.61
N SER A 526 20.51 -6.98 -4.65
CA SER A 526 19.82 -6.07 -5.56
C SER A 526 20.66 -4.85 -5.89
N ILE A 527 20.55 -4.42 -7.15
CA ILE A 527 21.31 -3.30 -7.68
C ILE A 527 20.39 -2.07 -7.79
N ASN A 528 20.63 -1.06 -6.97
CA ASN A 528 19.89 0.20 -7.09
C ASN A 528 20.59 1.13 -8.08
N LYS A 529 20.23 1.00 -9.36
CA LYS A 529 20.78 1.84 -10.45
C LYS A 529 20.52 3.34 -10.25
N ALA A 530 19.44 3.74 -9.55
CA ALA A 530 19.11 5.14 -9.31
C ALA A 530 19.98 5.80 -8.22
N LYS A 531 20.37 5.03 -7.19
CA LYS A 531 21.23 5.50 -6.09
C LYS A 531 22.70 5.13 -6.25
N LYS A 532 23.06 4.38 -7.31
CA LYS A 532 24.41 3.83 -7.55
C LYS A 532 24.95 3.07 -6.34
N SER A 533 24.10 2.25 -5.72
CA SER A 533 24.40 1.53 -4.49
C SER A 533 24.00 0.05 -4.58
N LEU A 534 24.78 -0.83 -3.97
CA LEU A 534 24.52 -2.27 -3.92
C LEU A 534 23.88 -2.66 -2.58
N LYS A 535 22.85 -3.50 -2.62
CA LYS A 535 22.37 -4.19 -1.42
C LYS A 535 23.05 -5.56 -1.35
N LEU A 536 23.81 -5.79 -0.29
CA LEU A 536 24.68 -6.95 -0.15
C LEU A 536 24.18 -7.88 0.97
N SER A 537 24.47 -9.18 0.84
CA SER A 537 24.17 -10.22 1.83
C SER A 537 25.40 -11.03 2.17
N ILE A 538 25.72 -11.16 3.47
CA ILE A 538 26.76 -12.07 3.94
C ILE A 538 26.14 -13.44 4.28
N LYS A 539 24.85 -13.49 4.65
CA LYS A 539 24.15 -14.75 5.01
C LYS A 539 24.03 -15.75 3.85
N GLN A 540 23.90 -15.27 2.60
CA GLN A 540 23.70 -16.12 1.42
C GLN A 540 24.96 -16.90 0.99
N LEU A 541 26.12 -16.63 1.59
CA LEU A 541 27.35 -17.39 1.40
C LEU A 541 27.43 -18.64 2.28
N LYS A 542 26.58 -18.73 3.32
CA LYS A 542 26.48 -19.91 4.20
C LYS A 542 25.29 -20.75 3.78
N GLU A 543 25.41 -22.07 3.87
CA GLU A 543 24.32 -23.01 3.60
C GLU A 543 23.09 -22.65 4.47
N ASP A 544 21.92 -22.68 3.85
CA ASP A 544 20.65 -22.37 4.52
C ASP A 544 20.28 -23.57 5.41
N PRO A 545 20.14 -23.39 6.73
CA PRO A 545 19.82 -24.50 7.64
C PRO A 545 18.47 -25.17 7.32
N TRP A 546 17.63 -24.56 6.47
CA TRP A 546 16.33 -25.07 6.02
C TRP A 546 16.39 -26.01 4.81
N THR A 547 17.52 -26.11 4.09
CA THR A 547 17.57 -26.86 2.82
C THR A 547 17.53 -28.38 2.98
N ASN A 548 17.90 -28.92 4.15
CA ASN A 548 17.85 -30.36 4.47
C ASN A 548 17.00 -30.65 5.72
N LEU A 549 15.97 -29.85 5.97
CA LEU A 549 15.22 -29.92 7.22
C LEU A 549 14.28 -31.14 7.26
N GLU A 550 13.73 -31.57 6.11
CA GLU A 550 12.90 -32.78 5.98
C GLU A 550 13.67 -34.08 6.29
N GLU A 551 14.96 -34.16 5.97
CA GLU A 551 15.80 -35.33 6.28
C GLU A 551 16.20 -35.41 7.76
N LYS A 552 16.43 -34.24 8.39
CA LYS A 552 16.83 -34.16 9.80
C LYS A 552 15.66 -34.22 10.78
N TYR A 553 14.51 -33.63 10.39
CA TYR A 553 13.36 -33.41 11.25
C TYR A 553 12.07 -33.82 10.53
N PRO A 554 11.79 -35.13 10.42
CA PRO A 554 10.55 -35.59 9.80
C PRO A 554 9.33 -35.11 10.58
N LEU A 555 8.21 -34.90 9.87
CA LEU A 555 6.91 -34.63 10.49
C LEU A 555 6.63 -35.69 11.56
N GLU A 556 6.06 -35.26 12.69
CA GLU A 556 5.83 -36.07 13.88
C GLU A 556 7.07 -36.48 14.69
N SER A 557 8.28 -36.01 14.35
CA SER A 557 9.46 -36.25 15.21
C SER A 557 9.37 -35.48 16.54
N GLU A 558 9.93 -36.10 17.58
CA GLU A 558 10.11 -35.49 18.90
C GLU A 558 11.48 -34.82 18.96
N VAL A 559 11.49 -33.53 19.28
CA VAL A 559 12.70 -32.70 19.31
C VAL A 559 12.80 -31.94 20.62
N VAL A 560 14.02 -31.71 21.08
CA VAL A 560 14.28 -30.87 22.25
C VAL A 560 14.73 -29.51 21.76
N GLY A 561 14.13 -28.45 22.28
CA GLY A 561 14.49 -27.09 21.91
C GLY A 561 14.44 -26.13 23.07
N LYS A 562 15.14 -25.02 22.91
CA LYS A 562 15.32 -23.99 23.93
C LYS A 562 14.40 -22.82 23.69
N VAL A 563 13.71 -22.36 24.74
CA VAL A 563 12.79 -21.21 24.65
C VAL A 563 13.60 -19.91 24.52
N VAL A 564 13.60 -19.33 23.32
CA VAL A 564 14.30 -18.06 23.03
C VAL A 564 13.42 -16.84 23.30
N ARG A 565 12.10 -16.94 23.06
CA ARG A 565 11.16 -15.82 23.24
C ARG A 565 9.79 -16.31 23.67
N ILE A 566 9.17 -15.57 24.58
CA ILE A 566 7.80 -15.82 25.05
C ILE A 566 6.94 -14.61 24.68
N GLU A 567 5.96 -14.83 23.81
CA GLU A 567 4.95 -13.85 23.40
C GLU A 567 3.60 -14.14 24.06
N LYS A 568 2.66 -13.20 23.96
CA LYS A 568 1.31 -13.38 24.55
C LYS A 568 0.52 -14.55 23.94
N TYR A 569 0.83 -14.93 22.70
CA TYR A 569 0.10 -15.94 21.93
C TYR A 569 0.86 -17.27 21.78
N GLY A 570 2.11 -17.37 22.26
CA GLY A 570 2.92 -18.58 22.13
C GLY A 570 4.37 -18.41 22.56
N ALA A 571 5.12 -19.51 22.57
CA ALA A 571 6.56 -19.53 22.81
C ALA A 571 7.32 -19.89 21.53
N PHE A 572 8.44 -19.23 21.30
CA PHE A 572 9.38 -19.54 20.23
C PHE A 572 10.49 -20.42 20.80
N ILE A 573 10.68 -21.56 20.17
CA ILE A 573 11.60 -22.60 20.60
C ILE A 573 12.65 -22.77 19.50
N GLU A 574 13.91 -22.58 19.84
CA GLU A 574 15.05 -22.82 18.95
C GLU A 574 15.47 -24.28 19.07
N LEU A 575 15.51 -24.98 17.93
CA LEU A 575 15.90 -26.39 17.85
C LEU A 575 17.38 -26.53 17.47
N GLU A 576 17.79 -25.77 16.46
CA GLU A 576 19.15 -25.70 15.92
C GLU A 576 19.45 -24.25 15.51
N GLU A 577 20.73 -23.92 15.27
CA GLU A 577 21.16 -22.57 14.92
C GLU A 577 20.39 -22.02 13.69
N GLY A 578 19.45 -21.10 13.93
CA GLY A 578 18.65 -20.46 12.88
C GLY A 578 17.33 -21.16 12.51
N ILE A 579 16.93 -22.22 13.23
CA ILE A 579 15.63 -22.89 13.09
C ILE A 579 14.79 -22.64 14.34
N GLU A 580 13.74 -21.82 14.19
CA GLU A 580 12.77 -21.51 15.25
C GLU A 580 11.41 -22.13 14.94
N GLY A 581 10.81 -22.79 15.94
CA GLY A 581 9.43 -23.26 15.88
C GLY A 581 8.53 -22.49 16.84
N LEU A 582 7.27 -22.29 16.42
CA LEU A 582 6.23 -21.66 17.21
C LEU A 582 5.39 -22.72 17.92
N LEU A 583 5.34 -22.64 19.25
CA LEU A 583 4.38 -23.35 20.09
C LEU A 583 3.26 -22.38 20.48
N HIS A 584 2.08 -22.53 19.86
CA HIS A 584 0.93 -21.66 20.12
C HIS A 584 0.34 -21.93 21.51
N ILE A 585 -0.30 -20.93 22.14
CA ILE A 585 -0.89 -21.09 23.49
C ILE A 585 -1.91 -22.24 23.53
N SER A 586 -2.57 -22.54 22.42
CA SER A 586 -3.51 -23.66 22.30
C SER A 586 -2.83 -25.02 22.33
N ASP A 587 -1.52 -25.13 22.11
CA ASP A 587 -0.81 -26.40 21.95
C ASP A 587 -0.01 -26.82 23.19
N PHE A 588 -0.16 -26.07 24.29
CA PHE A 588 0.43 -26.38 25.59
C PHE A 588 -0.35 -27.43 26.40
N SER A 589 -1.69 -27.37 26.43
CA SER A 589 -2.53 -28.32 27.20
C SER A 589 -3.94 -28.50 26.61
N TRP A 590 -4.58 -29.64 26.89
CA TRP A 590 -5.91 -30.03 26.40
C TRP A 590 -7.05 -29.13 26.91
N SER A 591 -6.86 -28.41 28.03
CA SER A 591 -7.82 -27.44 28.57
C SER A 591 -7.84 -26.09 27.83
N GLN A 592 -9.03 -25.48 27.70
CA GLN A 592 -9.23 -24.14 27.11
C GLN A 592 -8.95 -22.98 28.09
N LYS A 593 -8.54 -23.23 29.34
CA LYS A 593 -8.39 -22.18 30.37
C LYS A 593 -7.06 -21.40 30.33
N MET A 594 -6.29 -21.43 29.23
CA MET A 594 -4.97 -20.81 29.21
C MET A 594 -5.01 -19.28 29.06
N LYS A 595 -4.66 -18.58 30.14
CA LYS A 595 -4.60 -17.10 30.17
C LYS A 595 -3.19 -16.51 30.01
N SER A 596 -2.10 -17.26 30.19
CA SER A 596 -0.74 -16.75 29.91
C SER A 596 0.35 -17.83 29.80
N VAL A 597 1.19 -17.72 28.77
CA VAL A 597 2.33 -18.62 28.47
C VAL A 597 3.45 -18.53 29.54
N LYS A 598 3.58 -17.38 30.22
CA LYS A 598 4.67 -17.10 31.19
C LYS A 598 4.67 -17.98 32.45
N ASN A 599 3.56 -18.64 32.77
CA ASN A 599 3.46 -19.46 33.97
C ASN A 599 4.03 -20.88 33.78
N TYR A 600 4.21 -21.32 32.53
CA TYR A 600 4.61 -22.70 32.20
C TYR A 600 6.02 -22.82 31.63
N VAL A 601 6.50 -21.80 30.90
CA VAL A 601 7.85 -21.80 30.32
C VAL A 601 8.62 -20.58 30.76
N LYS A 602 9.90 -20.79 31.10
CA LYS A 602 10.84 -19.72 31.38
C LYS A 602 11.69 -19.44 30.14
N LEU A 603 12.21 -18.22 30.05
CA LEU A 603 13.16 -17.87 29.00
C LEU A 603 14.45 -18.70 29.23
N ASN A 604 14.98 -19.32 28.17
CA ASN A 604 16.06 -20.31 28.16
C ASN A 604 15.74 -21.72 28.68
N ASP A 605 14.47 -22.05 28.92
CA ASP A 605 14.09 -23.41 29.33
C ASP A 605 14.19 -24.41 28.18
N GLU A 606 14.59 -25.65 28.45
CA GLU A 606 14.67 -26.72 27.44
C GLU A 606 13.40 -27.58 27.53
N ILE A 607 12.64 -27.62 26.43
CA ILE A 607 11.37 -28.34 26.36
C ILE A 607 11.36 -29.31 25.19
N LYS A 608 10.83 -30.51 25.46
CA LYS A 608 10.60 -31.55 24.45
C LYS A 608 9.26 -31.28 23.77
N VAL A 609 9.26 -31.21 22.45
CA VAL A 609 8.09 -30.83 21.62
C VAL A 609 8.04 -31.68 20.37
N LYS A 610 6.84 -31.91 19.83
CA LYS A 610 6.64 -32.67 18.58
C LYS A 610 6.38 -31.71 17.42
N ILE A 611 6.96 -31.99 16.25
CA ILE A 611 6.73 -31.20 15.03
C ILE A 611 5.40 -31.62 14.40
N ILE A 612 4.43 -30.70 14.36
CA ILE A 612 3.13 -30.94 13.71
C ILE A 612 3.18 -30.59 12.23
N GLU A 613 3.76 -29.43 11.94
CA GLU A 613 3.70 -28.83 10.61
C GLU A 613 5.02 -28.14 10.32
N LEU A 614 5.55 -28.39 9.13
CA LEU A 614 6.81 -27.87 8.64
C LEU A 614 6.56 -27.29 7.25
N ASP A 615 6.81 -25.99 7.10
CA ASP A 615 6.71 -25.30 5.82
C ASP A 615 8.08 -24.70 5.46
N GLU A 616 8.79 -25.38 4.57
CA GLU A 616 10.12 -24.97 4.08
C GLU A 616 10.08 -23.65 3.31
N LYS A 617 8.99 -23.37 2.58
CA LYS A 617 8.88 -22.16 1.75
C LYS A 617 8.71 -20.92 2.60
N SER A 618 7.94 -21.02 3.68
CA SER A 618 7.72 -19.89 4.59
C SER A 618 8.68 -19.85 5.79
N LYS A 619 9.55 -20.86 5.93
CA LYS A 619 10.48 -21.05 7.05
C LYS A 619 9.76 -20.99 8.39
N LYS A 620 8.64 -21.71 8.50
CA LYS A 620 7.83 -21.78 9.70
C LYS A 620 7.65 -23.23 10.12
N MET A 621 7.86 -23.47 11.40
CA MET A 621 7.61 -24.76 12.03
C MET A 621 6.61 -24.58 13.16
N LYS A 622 5.56 -25.42 13.19
CA LYS A 622 4.62 -25.48 14.31
C LYS A 622 4.94 -26.66 15.21
N LEU A 623 5.05 -26.37 16.50
CA LEU A 623 5.40 -27.32 17.53
C LEU A 623 4.19 -27.56 18.43
N SER A 624 4.06 -28.77 18.99
CA SER A 624 3.05 -29.12 19.99
C SER A 624 3.65 -29.77 21.21
N LEU A 625 3.14 -29.41 22.39
CA LEU A 625 3.27 -30.21 23.59
C LEU A 625 2.10 -31.20 23.73
N LYS A 626 0.92 -30.86 23.20
CA LYS A 626 -0.27 -31.74 23.24
C LYS A 626 -0.03 -33.10 22.61
N ALA A 627 0.68 -33.14 21.49
CA ALA A 627 0.90 -34.37 20.73
C ALA A 627 1.84 -35.38 21.44
N LEU A 628 2.48 -34.98 22.54
CA LEU A 628 3.29 -35.85 23.41
C LEU A 628 2.49 -36.43 24.59
N ALA A 629 1.33 -35.85 24.93
CA ALA A 629 0.50 -36.30 26.03
C ALA A 629 -0.64 -37.20 25.50
N GLU A 630 -0.84 -38.37 26.11
CA GLU A 630 -1.94 -39.28 25.78
C GLU A 630 -3.28 -38.52 25.83
N ASN A 631 -4.10 -38.68 24.78
CA ASN A 631 -5.36 -37.97 24.64
C ASN A 631 -6.38 -38.48 25.68
N PRO A 632 -6.72 -37.70 26.72
CA PRO A 632 -7.61 -38.18 27.78
C PRO A 632 -9.00 -38.56 27.23
N TRP A 633 -9.42 -37.91 26.14
CA TRP A 633 -10.73 -38.08 25.48
C TRP A 633 -10.91 -39.39 24.72
N GLU A 634 -9.84 -40.14 24.44
CA GLU A 634 -10.00 -41.50 23.89
C GLU A 634 -10.52 -42.50 24.93
N THR A 635 -10.20 -42.27 26.21
CA THR A 635 -10.63 -43.13 27.33
C THR A 635 -11.85 -42.58 28.08
N VAL A 636 -12.42 -41.45 27.65
CA VAL A 636 -13.55 -40.81 28.33
C VAL A 636 -14.80 -41.69 28.32
N GLU A 637 -15.09 -42.40 27.22
CA GLU A 637 -16.27 -43.29 27.16
C GLU A 637 -16.12 -44.53 28.05
N THR A 638 -14.89 -45.01 28.27
CA THR A 638 -14.63 -46.16 29.14
C THR A 638 -14.56 -45.78 30.61
N LYS A 639 -14.07 -44.59 30.95
CA LYS A 639 -13.96 -44.10 32.33
C LYS A 639 -15.20 -43.38 32.86
N TYR A 640 -15.91 -42.63 32.01
CA TYR A 640 -17.01 -41.74 32.39
C TYR A 640 -18.30 -42.08 31.64
N ALA A 641 -18.71 -43.35 31.62
CA ALA A 641 -19.90 -43.78 30.89
C ALA A 641 -21.16 -42.98 31.30
N ILE A 642 -22.08 -42.75 30.36
CA ILE A 642 -23.32 -42.02 30.63
C ILE A 642 -24.08 -42.70 31.79
N GLY A 643 -24.45 -41.91 32.80
CA GLY A 643 -25.13 -42.38 34.01
C GLY A 643 -24.22 -42.77 35.17
N THR A 644 -22.89 -42.67 35.03
CA THR A 644 -21.94 -42.88 36.14
C THR A 644 -21.81 -41.64 37.03
N GLU A 645 -21.51 -41.86 38.31
CA GLU A 645 -21.34 -40.82 39.32
C GLU A 645 -19.85 -40.55 39.56
N HIS A 646 -19.46 -39.28 39.53
CA HIS A 646 -18.08 -38.87 39.73
C HIS A 646 -17.98 -37.68 40.70
N GLU A 647 -16.93 -37.66 41.49
CA GLU A 647 -16.58 -36.50 42.33
C GLU A 647 -15.71 -35.54 41.51
N GLY A 648 -16.05 -34.26 41.56
CA GLY A 648 -15.24 -33.21 40.95
C GLY A 648 -15.25 -31.92 41.76
N THR A 649 -14.34 -31.01 41.44
CA THR A 649 -14.16 -29.74 42.17
C THR A 649 -14.73 -28.59 41.36
N ILE A 650 -15.53 -27.71 41.98
CA ILE A 650 -16.09 -26.54 41.31
C ILE A 650 -14.97 -25.55 40.97
N VAL A 651 -14.68 -25.37 39.69
CA VAL A 651 -13.64 -24.41 39.25
C VAL A 651 -14.25 -23.05 38.92
N GLU A 652 -15.47 -23.02 38.40
CA GLU A 652 -16.10 -21.78 37.97
C GLU A 652 -17.62 -21.84 38.14
N ILE A 653 -18.20 -20.75 38.65
CA ILE A 653 -19.63 -20.58 38.82
C ILE A 653 -20.05 -19.41 37.93
N LYS A 654 -21.07 -19.62 37.09
CA LYS A 654 -21.69 -18.60 36.24
C LYS A 654 -23.19 -18.55 36.47
N ASP A 655 -23.82 -17.46 36.04
CA ASP A 655 -25.27 -17.22 36.21
C ASP A 655 -26.17 -18.30 35.59
N PHE A 656 -25.64 -19.10 34.66
CA PHE A 656 -26.38 -20.16 33.94
C PHE A 656 -25.93 -21.59 34.31
N GLY A 657 -24.94 -21.76 35.19
CA GLY A 657 -24.45 -23.08 35.56
C GLY A 657 -23.06 -23.11 36.21
N ILE A 658 -22.64 -24.32 36.59
CA ILE A 658 -21.40 -24.59 37.33
C ILE A 658 -20.48 -25.47 36.50
N PHE A 659 -19.17 -25.15 36.50
CA PHE A 659 -18.12 -25.96 35.88
C PHE A 659 -17.39 -26.76 36.96
N VAL A 660 -17.45 -28.07 36.84
CA VAL A 660 -16.89 -29.05 37.78
C VAL A 660 -15.74 -29.78 37.10
N GLU A 661 -14.52 -29.67 37.63
CA GLU A 661 -13.35 -30.39 37.15
C GLU A 661 -13.35 -31.81 37.71
N LEU A 662 -13.41 -32.80 36.82
CA LEU A 662 -13.41 -34.23 37.17
C LEU A 662 -12.00 -34.80 37.24
N GLU A 663 -11.17 -34.43 36.27
CA GLU A 663 -9.77 -34.86 36.15
C GLU A 663 -8.98 -33.73 35.47
N LYS A 664 -7.65 -33.75 35.58
CA LYS A 664 -6.78 -32.69 35.05
C LYS A 664 -7.05 -32.50 33.53
N ASP A 665 -7.40 -31.27 33.15
CA ASP A 665 -7.78 -30.87 31.79
C ASP A 665 -9.16 -31.35 31.29
N MET A 666 -10.04 -31.85 32.18
CA MET A 666 -11.40 -32.31 31.83
C MET A 666 -12.47 -31.69 32.74
N ASP A 667 -13.28 -30.80 32.14
CA ASP A 667 -14.34 -30.06 32.83
C ASP A 667 -15.73 -30.59 32.43
N ALA A 668 -16.60 -30.80 33.41
CA ALA A 668 -18.03 -31.07 33.24
C ALA A 668 -18.86 -29.80 33.52
N PHE A 669 -19.86 -29.55 32.68
CA PHE A 669 -20.77 -28.44 32.81
C PHE A 669 -22.13 -28.90 33.38
N VAL A 670 -22.58 -28.24 34.44
CA VAL A 670 -23.87 -28.46 35.08
C VAL A 670 -24.76 -27.22 34.87
N HIS A 671 -25.88 -27.38 34.18
CA HIS A 671 -26.82 -26.28 33.94
C HIS A 671 -27.61 -25.94 35.22
N ILE A 672 -28.06 -24.70 35.40
CA ILE A 672 -28.84 -24.28 36.57
C ILE A 672 -30.07 -25.17 36.84
N SER A 673 -30.71 -25.66 35.78
CA SER A 673 -31.87 -26.57 35.86
C SER A 673 -31.54 -28.01 36.24
N ASP A 674 -30.26 -28.36 36.33
CA ASP A 674 -29.76 -29.69 36.70
C ASP A 674 -29.09 -29.69 38.09
N LEU A 675 -29.18 -28.58 38.85
CA LEU A 675 -28.61 -28.45 40.21
C LEU A 675 -29.51 -29.05 41.29
N GLU A 676 -30.78 -28.63 41.38
CA GLU A 676 -31.73 -29.07 42.43
C GLU A 676 -33.15 -29.24 41.85
N TRP A 677 -33.96 -30.13 42.45
CA TRP A 677 -35.36 -30.37 42.04
C TRP A 677 -36.30 -29.25 42.46
N ASN A 678 -36.09 -28.68 43.66
CA ASN A 678 -36.95 -27.67 44.27
C ASN A 678 -36.18 -26.35 44.38
N ASN A 679 -36.58 -25.36 43.57
CA ASN A 679 -36.03 -24.00 43.54
C ASN A 679 -34.51 -23.90 43.22
N PRO A 680 -34.10 -24.06 41.94
CA PRO A 680 -32.69 -24.12 41.56
C PRO A 680 -31.95 -22.81 41.88
N SER A 681 -31.08 -22.86 42.89
CA SER A 681 -30.32 -21.68 43.36
C SER A 681 -28.82 -21.94 43.29
N ILE A 682 -28.10 -21.10 42.54
CA ILE A 682 -26.63 -21.16 42.41
C ILE A 682 -25.93 -20.75 43.71
N GLU A 683 -26.61 -19.98 44.56
CA GLU A 683 -26.09 -19.44 45.83
C GLU A 683 -25.68 -20.53 46.84
N ASN A 684 -26.15 -21.77 46.66
CA ASN A 684 -25.82 -22.90 47.52
C ASN A 684 -24.41 -23.45 47.29
N PHE A 685 -23.71 -23.05 46.21
CA PHE A 685 -22.42 -23.63 45.81
C PHE A 685 -21.26 -22.63 45.90
N LYS A 686 -20.10 -23.07 46.40
CA LYS A 686 -18.89 -22.25 46.46
C LYS A 686 -17.81 -22.73 45.50
N LYS A 687 -17.00 -21.77 45.01
CA LYS A 687 -15.81 -22.08 44.21
C LYS A 687 -14.82 -22.91 45.05
N GLU A 688 -14.21 -23.91 44.44
CA GLU A 688 -13.30 -24.92 45.03
C GLU A 688 -13.96 -25.97 45.94
N GLU A 689 -15.29 -26.03 45.96
CA GLU A 689 -16.03 -27.06 46.67
C GLU A 689 -16.06 -28.38 45.89
N LYS A 690 -15.98 -29.51 46.59
CA LYS A 690 -16.12 -30.84 45.98
C LYS A 690 -17.59 -31.22 45.89
N VAL A 691 -18.04 -31.57 44.69
CA VAL A 691 -19.42 -31.99 44.42
C VAL A 691 -19.44 -33.31 43.67
N LYS A 692 -20.45 -34.13 43.98
CA LYS A 692 -20.76 -35.32 43.17
C LYS A 692 -21.65 -34.90 42.02
N VAL A 693 -21.34 -35.39 40.82
CA VAL A 693 -22.12 -35.13 39.61
C VAL A 693 -22.33 -36.43 38.86
N LYS A 694 -23.49 -36.58 38.22
CA LYS A 694 -23.80 -37.71 37.34
C LYS A 694 -23.67 -37.28 35.88
N ILE A 695 -22.98 -38.07 35.08
CA ILE A 695 -22.76 -37.77 33.66
C ILE A 695 -24.07 -37.97 32.89
N ILE A 696 -24.56 -36.93 32.23
CA ILE A 696 -25.79 -36.97 31.42
C ILE A 696 -25.45 -37.23 29.96
N GLU A 697 -24.47 -36.50 29.44
CA GLU A 697 -24.14 -36.51 28.01
C GLU A 697 -22.66 -36.22 27.84
N ILE A 698 -22.01 -36.96 26.93
CA ILE A 698 -20.62 -36.71 26.52
C ILE A 698 -20.62 -36.41 25.04
N ASN A 699 -20.08 -35.25 24.67
CA ASN A 699 -19.83 -34.91 23.28
C ASN A 699 -18.32 -34.91 23.01
N LYS A 700 -17.86 -35.94 22.30
CA LYS A 700 -16.43 -36.17 21.96
C LYS A 700 -15.90 -35.18 20.93
N GLU A 701 -16.75 -34.75 19.98
CA GLU A 701 -16.38 -33.79 18.93
C GLU A 701 -16.17 -32.39 19.51
N GLU A 702 -17.05 -31.96 20.42
CA GLU A 702 -16.96 -30.66 21.07
C GLU A 702 -16.10 -30.65 22.34
N ARG A 703 -15.65 -31.83 22.82
CA ARG A 703 -14.93 -32.01 24.10
C ARG A 703 -15.67 -31.38 25.28
N LYS A 704 -16.97 -31.68 25.36
CA LYS A 704 -17.85 -31.18 26.43
C LYS A 704 -18.53 -32.34 27.12
N ILE A 705 -18.54 -32.29 28.45
CA ILE A 705 -19.28 -33.22 29.31
C ILE A 705 -20.41 -32.43 29.96
N LYS A 706 -21.66 -32.87 29.79
CA LYS A 706 -22.79 -32.37 30.56
C LYS A 706 -23.02 -33.30 31.74
N ALA A 707 -23.07 -32.72 32.93
CA ALA A 707 -23.36 -33.45 34.14
C ALA A 707 -24.52 -32.79 34.90
N GLY A 708 -25.13 -33.53 35.81
CA GLY A 708 -26.20 -33.01 36.65
C GLY A 708 -26.13 -33.56 38.06
N ILE A 709 -26.56 -32.73 39.01
CA ILE A 709 -26.58 -33.02 40.44
C ILE A 709 -27.96 -33.57 40.83
N LYS A 710 -29.04 -33.08 40.21
CA LYS A 710 -30.40 -33.55 40.50
C LYS A 710 -30.62 -35.05 40.23
N GLN A 711 -29.88 -35.64 39.30
CA GLN A 711 -30.00 -37.06 38.95
C GLN A 711 -29.40 -38.03 40.00
N LEU A 712 -28.82 -37.49 41.08
CA LEU A 712 -28.30 -38.25 42.23
C LEU A 712 -29.37 -38.50 43.31
N THR A 713 -30.44 -37.71 43.35
CA THR A 713 -31.55 -37.85 44.30
C THR A 713 -32.78 -38.39 43.58
N LYS A 714 -33.52 -39.34 44.20
CA LYS A 714 -34.80 -39.84 43.68
C LYS A 714 -35.73 -38.67 43.35
N SER A 715 -36.46 -38.78 42.25
CA SER A 715 -37.40 -37.73 41.85
C SER A 715 -38.56 -37.68 42.86
N PRO A 716 -39.05 -36.50 43.27
CA PRO A 716 -40.25 -36.39 44.12
C PRO A 716 -41.46 -37.13 43.53
N LEU A 717 -41.53 -37.27 42.20
CA LEU A 717 -42.58 -38.03 41.51
C LEU A 717 -42.46 -39.54 41.76
N GLU A 718 -41.24 -40.09 41.74
CA GLU A 718 -41.01 -41.52 42.02
C GLU A 718 -41.38 -41.85 43.48
N GLU A 719 -41.12 -40.95 44.43
CA GLU A 719 -41.58 -41.13 45.81
C GLU A 719 -43.12 -41.15 45.92
N VAL A 720 -43.82 -40.36 45.10
CA VAL A 720 -45.29 -40.35 45.06
C VAL A 720 -45.84 -41.62 44.40
N PHE A 721 -45.24 -42.12 43.31
CA PHE A 721 -45.62 -43.39 42.68
C PHE A 721 -45.27 -44.62 43.55
N GLU A 722 -44.19 -44.58 44.35
CA GLU A 722 -43.85 -45.65 45.31
C GLU A 722 -44.80 -45.65 46.53
N LYS A 723 -45.33 -44.48 46.92
CA LYS A 723 -46.10 -44.31 48.16
C LYS A 723 -47.62 -44.38 47.98
N TYR A 724 -48.13 -44.13 46.78
CA TYR A 724 -49.56 -44.06 46.50
C TYR A 724 -49.94 -44.92 45.29
N SER A 725 -51.08 -45.59 45.38
CA SER A 725 -51.63 -46.46 44.33
C SER A 725 -52.95 -45.88 43.80
N GLU A 726 -53.33 -46.25 42.57
CA GLU A 726 -54.69 -45.97 42.07
C GLU A 726 -55.73 -46.62 43.00
N GLY A 727 -56.68 -45.81 43.48
CA GLY A 727 -57.70 -46.23 44.43
C GLY A 727 -57.47 -45.79 45.88
N ASP A 728 -56.29 -45.28 46.23
CA ASP A 728 -56.01 -44.79 47.58
C ASP A 728 -56.78 -43.49 47.90
N ILE A 729 -57.27 -43.38 49.14
CA ILE A 729 -57.93 -42.18 49.66
C ILE A 729 -56.90 -41.35 50.42
N ILE A 730 -56.73 -40.09 50.02
CA ILE A 730 -55.77 -39.17 50.62
C ILE A 730 -56.50 -37.96 51.21
N LYS A 731 -56.05 -37.52 52.39
CA LYS A 731 -56.49 -36.26 53.02
C LYS A 731 -55.39 -35.22 52.88
N ARG A 732 -55.65 -34.15 52.13
CA ARG A 732 -54.64 -33.12 51.80
C ARG A 732 -55.26 -31.74 51.64
N LYS A 733 -54.41 -30.71 51.71
CA LYS A 733 -54.84 -29.30 51.67
C LYS A 733 -54.95 -28.79 50.25
N ILE A 734 -55.96 -27.96 50.01
CA ILE A 734 -56.13 -27.25 48.75
C ILE A 734 -55.11 -26.11 48.65
N ILE A 735 -54.25 -26.14 47.62
CA ILE A 735 -53.29 -25.05 47.32
C ILE A 735 -53.97 -23.93 46.53
N SER A 736 -54.78 -24.30 45.54
CA SER A 736 -55.45 -23.32 44.69
C SER A 736 -56.74 -23.90 44.10
N ILE A 737 -57.69 -23.00 43.84
CA ILE A 737 -58.97 -23.33 43.19
C ILE A 737 -59.00 -22.55 41.88
N ALA A 738 -59.28 -23.24 40.78
CA ALA A 738 -59.48 -22.65 39.46
C ALA A 738 -60.87 -22.99 38.94
N ASN A 739 -61.35 -22.24 37.94
CA ASN A 739 -62.69 -22.42 37.36
C ASN A 739 -62.96 -23.83 36.78
N PHE A 740 -61.91 -24.60 36.51
CA PHE A 740 -61.99 -25.93 35.90
C PHE A 740 -61.57 -27.06 36.86
N GLY A 741 -61.11 -26.75 38.07
CA GLY A 741 -60.69 -27.77 39.04
C GLY A 741 -60.01 -27.24 40.30
N ILE A 742 -59.86 -28.12 41.29
CA ILE A 742 -59.20 -27.87 42.58
C ILE A 742 -57.82 -28.53 42.56
N PHE A 743 -56.77 -27.80 42.96
CA PHE A 743 -55.41 -28.32 43.10
C PHE A 743 -55.09 -28.59 44.56
N VAL A 744 -54.66 -29.82 44.84
CA VAL A 744 -54.41 -30.35 46.18
C VAL A 744 -52.94 -30.74 46.28
N GLU A 745 -52.25 -30.29 47.33
CA GLU A 745 -50.83 -30.62 47.54
C GLU A 745 -50.69 -32.09 47.94
N LEU A 746 -49.95 -32.88 47.16
CA LEU A 746 -49.67 -34.28 47.53
C LEU A 746 -48.41 -34.37 48.40
N GLU A 747 -47.31 -33.85 47.85
CA GLU A 747 -45.97 -33.73 48.42
C GLU A 747 -45.30 -32.45 47.87
N LYS A 748 -44.19 -32.00 48.46
CA LYS A 748 -43.53 -30.73 48.09
C LYS A 748 -43.21 -30.64 46.60
N GLY A 749 -43.97 -29.82 45.87
CA GLY A 749 -43.78 -29.53 44.44
C GLY A 749 -44.58 -30.41 43.48
N ILE A 750 -45.49 -31.26 43.97
CA ILE A 750 -46.39 -32.09 43.15
C ILE A 750 -47.84 -31.89 43.58
N ASP A 751 -48.64 -31.41 42.62
CA ASP A 751 -50.05 -31.08 42.84
C ASP A 751 -50.96 -32.12 42.16
N GLY A 752 -51.93 -32.63 42.90
CA GLY A 752 -53.03 -33.44 42.37
C GLY A 752 -54.20 -32.55 41.93
N MET A 753 -54.84 -32.90 40.82
CA MET A 753 -55.93 -32.10 40.24
C MET A 753 -57.28 -32.83 40.34
N ILE A 754 -58.27 -32.15 40.92
CA ILE A 754 -59.67 -32.57 40.96
C ILE A 754 -60.43 -31.76 39.91
N HIS A 755 -60.97 -32.40 38.87
CA HIS A 755 -61.77 -31.71 37.87
C HIS A 755 -63.12 -31.26 38.47
N ILE A 756 -63.72 -30.17 37.96
CA ILE A 756 -65.03 -29.68 38.44
C ILE A 756 -66.13 -30.76 38.44
N SER A 757 -66.07 -31.69 37.48
CA SER A 757 -67.01 -32.82 37.36
C SER A 757 -66.83 -33.91 38.43
N GLU A 758 -65.67 -33.92 39.10
CA GLU A 758 -65.25 -34.91 40.10
C GLU A 758 -65.20 -34.33 41.53
N ALA A 759 -65.49 -33.03 41.68
CA ALA A 759 -65.41 -32.30 42.95
C ALA A 759 -66.69 -32.39 43.81
N SER A 760 -67.83 -32.79 43.25
CA SER A 760 -69.13 -32.89 43.94
C SER A 760 -70.16 -33.68 43.11
N LYS A 761 -71.09 -34.37 43.77
CA LYS A 761 -72.22 -35.08 43.13
C LYS A 761 -73.25 -34.14 42.47
N GLU A 762 -73.49 -32.97 43.05
CA GLU A 762 -74.40 -31.93 42.51
C GLU A 762 -73.68 -31.01 41.51
N PHE A 763 -74.39 -30.50 40.49
CA PHE A 763 -73.82 -29.55 39.53
C PHE A 763 -73.55 -28.19 40.20
N VAL A 764 -72.30 -27.97 40.60
CA VAL A 764 -71.87 -26.70 41.20
C VAL A 764 -71.38 -25.76 40.11
N LYS A 765 -71.99 -24.57 40.00
CA LYS A 765 -71.55 -23.53 39.03
C LYS A 765 -70.24 -22.85 39.44
N ASN A 766 -69.94 -22.75 40.74
CA ASN A 766 -68.74 -22.12 41.30
C ASN A 766 -68.13 -22.98 42.42
N LEU A 767 -66.93 -23.52 42.22
CA LEU A 767 -66.21 -24.32 43.22
C LEU A 767 -65.82 -23.52 44.48
N GLU A 768 -65.71 -22.19 44.36
CA GLU A 768 -65.36 -21.26 45.45
C GLU A 768 -66.44 -21.12 46.53
N GLU A 769 -67.68 -21.54 46.27
CA GLU A 769 -68.76 -21.51 47.27
C GLU A 769 -68.69 -22.68 48.25
N LYS A 770 -68.08 -23.81 47.85
CA LYS A 770 -68.04 -25.06 48.64
C LYS A 770 -66.68 -25.33 49.30
N TYR A 771 -65.58 -24.85 48.72
CA TYR A 771 -64.22 -25.09 49.22
C TYR A 771 -63.41 -23.80 49.29
N LYS A 772 -62.57 -23.64 50.32
CA LYS A 772 -61.61 -22.53 50.43
C LYS A 772 -60.17 -23.03 50.29
N VAL A 773 -59.30 -22.15 49.77
CA VAL A 773 -57.86 -22.40 49.73
C VAL A 773 -57.35 -22.60 51.15
N GLY A 774 -56.71 -23.75 51.40
CA GLY A 774 -56.25 -24.18 52.72
C GLY A 774 -57.12 -25.22 53.43
N ASP A 775 -58.33 -25.51 52.94
CA ASP A 775 -59.19 -26.56 53.50
C ASP A 775 -58.59 -27.95 53.23
N GLU A 776 -58.80 -28.88 54.16
CA GLU A 776 -58.44 -30.29 54.00
C GLU A 776 -59.58 -31.05 53.30
N VAL A 777 -59.27 -31.69 52.18
CA VAL A 777 -60.21 -32.50 51.41
C VAL A 777 -59.75 -33.94 51.36
N GLU A 778 -60.72 -34.86 51.46
CA GLU A 778 -60.51 -36.28 51.20
C GLU A 778 -60.83 -36.56 49.74
N ALA A 779 -59.84 -37.04 48.99
CA ALA A 779 -60.02 -37.36 47.59
C ALA A 779 -59.38 -38.71 47.27
N LYS A 780 -60.04 -39.47 46.40
CA LYS A 780 -59.55 -40.76 45.92
C LYS A 780 -58.73 -40.56 44.65
N ILE A 781 -57.61 -41.24 44.55
CA ILE A 781 -56.79 -41.25 43.34
C ILE A 781 -57.49 -42.11 42.28
N ILE A 782 -58.00 -41.47 41.23
CA ILE A 782 -58.68 -42.17 40.13
C ILE A 782 -57.67 -42.70 39.12
N MET A 783 -56.65 -41.89 38.83
CA MET A 783 -55.75 -42.15 37.73
C MET A 783 -54.40 -41.51 38.02
N MET A 784 -53.34 -42.30 37.92
CA MET A 784 -51.95 -41.85 37.99
C MET A 784 -51.29 -42.12 36.64
N ASP A 785 -51.03 -41.06 35.90
CA ASP A 785 -50.39 -41.17 34.58
C ASP A 785 -48.90 -40.86 34.70
N GLU A 786 -48.09 -41.91 34.60
CA GLU A 786 -46.62 -41.87 34.66
C GLU A 786 -46.02 -41.14 33.45
N GLU A 787 -46.67 -41.21 32.27
CA GLU A 787 -46.20 -40.54 31.05
C GLU A 787 -46.50 -39.04 31.06
N SER A 788 -47.71 -38.65 31.48
CA SER A 788 -48.11 -37.24 31.51
C SER A 788 -47.77 -36.51 32.81
N LYS A 789 -47.23 -37.22 33.81
CA LYS A 789 -46.89 -36.71 35.16
C LYS A 789 -48.07 -36.00 35.84
N LYS A 790 -49.29 -36.50 35.63
CA LYS A 790 -50.54 -35.92 36.18
C LYS A 790 -51.25 -36.93 37.07
N ILE A 791 -51.70 -36.46 38.22
CA ILE A 791 -52.47 -37.25 39.20
C ILE A 791 -53.88 -36.67 39.26
N LYS A 792 -54.88 -37.48 38.89
CA LYS A 792 -56.30 -37.11 38.94
C LYS A 792 -56.95 -37.63 40.20
N LEU A 793 -57.65 -36.73 40.89
CA LEU A 793 -58.32 -37.00 42.16
C LEU A 793 -59.84 -36.80 42.01
N SER A 794 -60.66 -37.57 42.74
CA SER A 794 -62.12 -37.38 42.84
C SER A 794 -62.63 -37.47 44.26
N ILE A 795 -63.48 -36.51 44.61
CA ILE A 795 -64.22 -36.47 45.88
C ILE A 795 -65.56 -37.20 45.71
N LYS A 796 -66.16 -37.10 44.52
CA LYS A 796 -67.45 -37.71 44.16
C LYS A 796 -67.47 -39.23 44.31
N GLU A 797 -66.36 -39.90 44.02
CA GLU A 797 -66.29 -41.35 44.10
C GLU A 797 -66.30 -41.88 45.55
N ILE A 798 -65.88 -41.07 46.52
CA ILE A 798 -66.00 -41.37 47.97
C ILE A 798 -67.47 -41.22 48.39
N GLU A 799 -68.11 -40.10 48.03
CA GLU A 799 -69.53 -39.85 48.33
C GLU A 799 -70.45 -40.97 47.78
N MET A 800 -70.17 -41.48 46.57
CA MET A 800 -70.93 -42.60 45.97
C MET A 800 -70.65 -43.96 46.61
N GLN A 801 -69.46 -44.17 47.19
CA GLN A 801 -69.12 -45.41 47.91
C GLN A 801 -69.74 -45.46 49.30
N GLU A 802 -69.81 -44.33 50.00
CA GLU A 802 -70.48 -44.22 51.30
C GLU A 802 -71.99 -44.46 51.16
N GLU A 803 -72.65 -43.84 50.18
CA GLU A 803 -74.08 -44.10 49.93
C GLU A 803 -74.37 -45.55 49.55
N LYS A 804 -73.54 -46.19 48.71
CA LYS A 804 -73.72 -47.62 48.39
C LYS A 804 -73.59 -48.50 49.63
N LYS A 805 -72.66 -48.20 50.54
CA LYS A 805 -72.54 -48.90 51.82
C LYS A 805 -73.74 -48.64 52.73
N GLU A 806 -74.23 -47.41 52.81
CA GLU A 806 -75.44 -47.09 53.57
C GLU A 806 -76.68 -47.78 52.99
N GLU A 807 -76.81 -47.85 51.67
CA GLU A 807 -77.89 -48.52 50.95
C GLU A 807 -77.83 -50.05 51.15
N GLU A 808 -76.62 -50.64 51.10
CA GLU A 808 -76.37 -52.05 51.44
C GLU A 808 -76.66 -52.36 52.92
N GLU A 809 -76.24 -51.51 53.86
CA GLU A 809 -76.54 -51.65 55.30
C GLU A 809 -78.05 -51.47 55.59
N LEU A 810 -78.74 -50.59 54.86
CA LEU A 810 -80.19 -50.46 54.90
C LEU A 810 -80.85 -51.74 54.38
N LEU A 811 -80.43 -52.26 53.23
CA LEU A 811 -80.93 -53.51 52.65
C LEU A 811 -80.71 -54.73 53.56
N GLU A 812 -79.55 -54.83 54.24
CA GLU A 812 -79.27 -55.86 55.25
C GLU A 812 -80.14 -55.72 56.51
N LYS A 813 -80.45 -54.49 56.94
CA LYS A 813 -81.40 -54.24 58.04
C LYS A 813 -82.84 -54.61 57.67
N TYR A 814 -83.26 -54.40 56.42
CA TYR A 814 -84.59 -54.80 55.96
C TYR A 814 -84.72 -56.31 55.71
N SER A 815 -83.66 -56.97 55.26
CA SER A 815 -83.65 -58.44 55.07
C SER A 815 -83.62 -59.25 56.38
N ASN A 816 -83.21 -58.64 57.50
CA ASN A 816 -83.22 -59.29 58.83
C ASN A 816 -84.53 -59.08 59.63
N ASN A 817 -85.51 -58.33 59.10
CA ASN A 817 -86.80 -58.09 59.77
C ASN A 817 -88.00 -58.86 59.16
N GLU A 818 -87.77 -59.76 58.20
CA GLU A 818 -88.75 -60.75 57.71
C GLU A 818 -88.33 -62.19 58.06
N LYS A 819 -88.23 -62.50 59.35
CA LYS A 819 -88.25 -63.88 59.87
C LYS A 819 -89.30 -64.06 60.93
#